data_AF-A0A0W0EXA8-F1
#
_entry.id   AF-A0A0W0EXA8-F1
#
_cell.length_a   1.000
_cell.length_b   1.000
_cell.length_c   1.000
_cell.angle_alpha   90.00
_cell.angle_beta   90.00
_cell.angle_gamma   90.00
#
_symmetry.space_group_name_H-M   'P 1'
#
loop_
_entity.id
_entity.type
_entity.pdbx_description
1 polymer ?
#
loop_
_entity_poly.entity_id
_entity_poly.type
_entity_poly.pdbx_seq_one_letter_code
_entity_poly.pdbx_strand_id
1 'polypeptide(L)'
;MPYYQPQYPGQSPQSGYSYNPGYQPPAGPPPSGPPPVPMQSYPGTQQPYYPPPPGPPPGHPHAPHSGSGYSPLYHPPSAQPNAYYQQPPAGYYPPPQGPPPSMNQGFTPPNIHPPSQAPPISYYLNTAVPTPDPQNPHQPPPPAGGYDPTSDYEAVRKATKGFGTKESLLISTLAPLDSMKMAVLSSAFRAKSGKDLVSVIEKETSGHFRDVLRGTVLGPLWYDVDLVQQALNGFGTNETLLTEVIADRTPSDLNLLAMAYQIRYHRSLESAVKSDLSMKTERLYTMILANNRPPDNAPVDHALVESDVQSLYKAGQGKIGTDEIAFCEVIVNRSRPHLAAISGHMQFTLLYLVGGAKPRPKHGITSQNAGVWRDAKLLEASMKGFGTKDKQLGWRVVRGHWDRQRFQAVKDAYQRKYKKTLEKRVDGETSGDQKKILLALITDRMRSLIPTLLAFSACCGLSAGQQIYDVWQTTWDRSKLFTSSPPSSPINFGSSGSSSDLTIRVDDGSVAQEIAGFGGTLTDSAALTLNNLKSRNSNNYWNLLRYMFDTTDGANAAGLSYVRVPIGASDFSASVYSLDDNSDDTSFSQFDINRAPSYLFSILKDIYSVNPRVKIHILPWSPPAWMKDNGSMKGGTLKSNMVQYYSTYLLKAAQAFQRMGFPLYAISIQNEPQNDNPTYPTCTMTPSMEGQIGMSLRDKLNSNGLSGVKIIGFEHNWVYAGDYPVSLMQSYGSAFDGVGFHCYEGSVANQDAFHQAFPSKSIYFTECAGTVGSDWWSDMKWYIDNLWIGSLDHYSKSGLMWNIALDGNGNPKLPGSNSCQPPCRALVNVNSDGSYSYNQEFISMAHVAKATIPKDPGGPSAKRLGVSLSGSLGWAVRVGAFVTDRSGSGEPSRYSLVVMNWNDGGSNGWNPVPVKATINFRGMQASYIFPVGITTMWWYA
;
A
#
# COMPACT_ATOMS: atom_id res chain seq x y z
N MET A 1 7.08 41.13 -47.38
CA MET A 1 7.42 40.52 -48.70
C MET A 1 8.74 39.77 -48.55
N PRO A 2 9.05 38.75 -49.39
CA PRO A 2 8.20 38.04 -50.37
C PRO A 2 7.79 36.63 -49.85
N TYR A 3 7.14 35.69 -50.58
CA TYR A 3 6.00 35.56 -51.53
C TYR A 3 5.97 34.01 -51.81
N TYR A 4 4.90 33.21 -51.90
CA TYR A 4 3.44 33.41 -51.83
C TYR A 4 2.66 32.09 -51.54
N GLN A 5 1.35 32.04 -51.82
CA GLN A 5 0.52 30.82 -52.00
C GLN A 5 0.41 30.50 -53.53
N PRO A 6 -0.66 29.88 -54.14
CA PRO A 6 -1.84 29.10 -53.69
C PRO A 6 -1.90 27.69 -54.41
N GLN A 7 -2.97 26.92 -54.63
CA GLN A 7 -4.45 27.08 -54.69
C GLN A 7 -5.23 25.79 -54.29
N TYR A 8 -6.53 25.96 -54.05
CA TYR A 8 -7.62 24.96 -54.24
C TYR A 8 -8.52 25.42 -55.41
N PRO A 9 -9.29 24.51 -56.02
CA PRO A 9 -10.76 24.68 -56.14
C PRO A 9 -11.51 23.60 -55.31
N GLY A 10 -12.78 23.71 -54.93
CA GLY A 10 -13.89 24.56 -55.41
C GLY A 10 -14.79 23.77 -56.38
N GLN A 11 -16.13 23.73 -56.29
CA GLN A 11 -17.12 24.34 -55.38
C GLN A 11 -18.37 23.43 -55.28
N SER A 12 -19.30 23.73 -54.37
CA SER A 12 -20.65 23.14 -54.29
C SER A 12 -21.74 24.19 -54.60
N PRO A 13 -22.95 23.76 -54.99
CA PRO A 13 -24.17 24.41 -54.49
C PRO A 13 -25.26 23.43 -54.01
N GLN A 14 -26.26 23.98 -53.31
CA GLN A 14 -27.51 23.32 -52.87
C GLN A 14 -28.56 23.39 -54.02
N SER A 15 -29.83 22.95 -53.97
CA SER A 15 -30.78 22.51 -52.93
C SER A 15 -32.00 21.80 -53.60
N GLY A 16 -32.90 21.13 -52.84
CA GLY A 16 -34.32 20.99 -53.29
C GLY A 16 -35.05 19.62 -53.14
N TYR A 17 -35.65 19.39 -51.97
CA TYR A 17 -36.90 18.66 -51.65
C TYR A 17 -37.60 17.59 -52.55
N SER A 18 -38.03 16.52 -51.86
CA SER A 18 -39.26 15.70 -52.04
C SER A 18 -39.31 14.71 -53.23
N TYR A 19 -39.48 13.39 -53.02
CA TYR A 19 -40.71 12.75 -52.54
C TYR A 19 -40.43 11.36 -51.92
N ASN A 20 -41.43 10.71 -51.28
CA ASN A 20 -41.33 9.35 -50.73
C ASN A 20 -42.58 8.52 -51.09
N PRO A 21 -42.39 7.31 -51.64
CA PRO A 21 -43.08 6.15 -51.08
C PRO A 21 -42.14 4.94 -50.91
N GLY A 22 -42.19 4.31 -49.73
CA GLY A 22 -41.31 3.18 -49.39
C GLY A 22 -41.85 1.81 -49.79
N TYR A 23 -41.01 0.79 -49.59
CA TYR A 23 -41.40 -0.62 -49.56
C TYR A 23 -40.67 -1.35 -48.42
N GLN A 24 -41.36 -2.24 -47.72
CA GLN A 24 -40.78 -3.06 -46.65
C GLN A 24 -40.23 -4.38 -47.22
N PRO A 25 -39.08 -4.90 -46.72
CA PRO A 25 -38.77 -6.32 -46.78
C PRO A 25 -39.63 -7.11 -45.75
N PRO A 26 -39.88 -8.41 -45.96
CA PRO A 26 -41.03 -9.11 -45.37
C PRO A 26 -40.79 -9.69 -43.96
N ALA A 27 -41.89 -9.95 -43.25
CA ALA A 27 -41.90 -10.72 -42.01
C ALA A 27 -41.98 -12.23 -42.26
N GLY A 28 -41.25 -13.02 -41.45
CA GLY A 28 -41.37 -14.48 -41.36
C GLY A 28 -42.14 -14.94 -40.11
N PRO A 29 -42.59 -16.21 -40.05
CA PRO A 29 -43.50 -16.70 -39.02
C PRO A 29 -42.84 -16.88 -37.63
N PRO A 30 -43.64 -16.92 -36.55
CA PRO A 30 -43.14 -17.04 -35.17
C PRO A 30 -42.58 -18.45 -34.84
N PRO A 31 -41.71 -18.56 -33.82
CA PRO A 31 -41.17 -19.85 -33.39
C PRO A 31 -42.23 -20.74 -32.73
N SER A 32 -42.25 -22.01 -33.14
CA SER A 32 -42.99 -23.08 -32.47
C SER A 32 -42.24 -23.61 -31.22
N GLY A 33 -42.92 -24.45 -30.44
CA GLY A 33 -42.46 -24.91 -29.12
C GLY A 33 -41.22 -25.82 -29.11
N PRO A 34 -40.70 -26.17 -27.91
CA PRO A 34 -39.40 -26.81 -27.74
C PRO A 34 -39.36 -28.27 -28.22
N PRO A 35 -38.37 -28.65 -29.07
CA PRO A 35 -38.05 -30.05 -29.37
C PRO A 35 -37.24 -30.73 -28.24
N PRO A 36 -37.12 -32.08 -28.24
CA PRO A 36 -36.82 -32.85 -27.02
C PRO A 36 -35.34 -33.05 -26.68
N VAL A 37 -35.10 -33.45 -25.42
CA VAL A 37 -33.79 -33.82 -24.86
C VAL A 37 -33.25 -35.12 -25.48
N PRO A 38 -32.00 -35.16 -25.99
CA PRO A 38 -31.36 -36.41 -26.40
C PRO A 38 -30.88 -37.20 -25.18
N MET A 39 -31.36 -38.43 -24.99
CA MET A 39 -30.64 -39.42 -24.19
C MET A 39 -29.40 -39.90 -24.97
N GLN A 40 -28.25 -39.96 -24.31
CA GLN A 40 -27.16 -40.85 -24.70
C GLN A 40 -26.82 -41.81 -23.56
N SER A 41 -26.60 -43.07 -23.90
CA SER A 41 -26.45 -44.19 -22.99
C SER A 41 -25.00 -44.43 -22.60
N TYR A 42 -24.75 -44.66 -21.31
CA TYR A 42 -23.46 -45.13 -20.81
C TYR A 42 -23.24 -46.62 -21.14
N PRO A 43 -22.07 -47.03 -21.64
CA PRO A 43 -21.63 -48.42 -21.57
C PRO A 43 -21.32 -48.78 -20.12
N GLY A 44 -21.90 -49.88 -19.61
CA GLY A 44 -21.67 -50.31 -18.23
C GLY A 44 -20.36 -51.08 -18.06
N THR A 45 -19.62 -50.77 -16.99
CA THR A 45 -18.52 -51.60 -16.46
C THR A 45 -18.77 -51.93 -14.97
N GLN A 46 -18.15 -52.99 -14.47
CA GLN A 46 -18.60 -53.70 -13.26
C GLN A 46 -18.01 -53.12 -11.96
N GLN A 47 -18.82 -53.14 -10.90
CA GLN A 47 -18.43 -52.74 -9.54
C GLN A 47 -17.74 -53.88 -8.78
N PRO A 48 -16.52 -53.68 -8.24
CA PRO A 48 -15.93 -54.58 -7.25
C PRO A 48 -16.58 -54.38 -5.87
N TYR A 49 -17.09 -55.46 -5.27
CA TYR A 49 -17.79 -55.44 -3.98
C TYR A 49 -16.79 -55.45 -2.81
N TYR A 50 -16.93 -54.53 -1.85
CA TYR A 50 -16.24 -54.57 -0.55
C TYR A 50 -17.26 -54.44 0.60
N PRO A 51 -17.14 -55.23 1.69
CA PRO A 51 -18.18 -55.36 2.71
C PRO A 51 -18.16 -54.24 3.78
N PRO A 52 -19.31 -53.98 4.44
CA PRO A 52 -19.40 -53.00 5.53
C PRO A 52 -18.74 -53.49 6.84
N PRO A 53 -18.37 -52.57 7.76
CA PRO A 53 -17.72 -52.90 9.03
C PRO A 53 -18.67 -53.56 10.06
N PRO A 54 -18.13 -54.35 11.01
CA PRO A 54 -18.93 -55.05 12.01
C PRO A 54 -19.50 -54.13 13.10
N GLY A 55 -20.74 -54.40 13.53
CA GLY A 55 -21.38 -53.73 14.67
C GLY A 55 -20.98 -54.30 16.04
N PRO A 56 -21.26 -53.58 17.15
CA PRO A 56 -20.87 -53.99 18.49
C PRO A 56 -21.83 -55.01 19.15
N PRO A 57 -21.32 -56.00 19.92
CA PRO A 57 -22.13 -56.89 20.76
C PRO A 57 -22.49 -56.29 22.13
N PRO A 58 -23.48 -56.85 22.88
CA PRO A 58 -24.14 -56.16 24.00
C PRO A 58 -23.84 -56.69 25.42
N GLY A 59 -24.21 -55.92 26.46
CA GLY A 59 -24.26 -56.40 27.86
C GLY A 59 -24.74 -55.36 28.90
N HIS A 60 -25.73 -55.73 29.72
CA HIS A 60 -26.14 -55.04 30.97
C HIS A 60 -25.59 -55.84 32.21
N PRO A 61 -25.97 -55.60 33.49
CA PRO A 61 -26.68 -54.48 34.15
C PRO A 61 -25.98 -53.94 35.43
N HIS A 62 -26.50 -52.86 36.04
CA HIS A 62 -27.02 -52.87 37.43
C HIS A 62 -27.46 -51.47 37.96
N ALA A 63 -28.50 -51.47 38.79
CA ALA A 63 -28.84 -50.46 39.80
C ALA A 63 -28.89 -51.19 41.19
N PRO A 64 -29.04 -50.54 42.38
CA PRO A 64 -30.27 -49.81 42.75
C PRO A 64 -30.16 -48.67 43.82
N HIS A 65 -31.31 -48.01 44.12
CA HIS A 65 -31.65 -47.21 45.34
C HIS A 65 -30.81 -45.94 45.66
N SER A 66 -31.26 -44.90 46.40
CA SER A 66 -32.56 -44.35 46.89
C SER A 66 -32.29 -42.98 47.56
N GLY A 67 -33.20 -42.03 47.81
CA GLY A 67 -34.65 -41.89 47.58
C GLY A 67 -35.26 -40.78 48.48
N SER A 68 -36.50 -40.33 48.20
CA SER A 68 -37.33 -39.36 49.00
C SER A 68 -36.87 -37.87 49.04
N GLY A 69 -37.74 -36.85 48.99
CA GLY A 69 -39.20 -36.85 48.76
C GLY A 69 -39.87 -35.45 48.73
N TYR A 70 -40.98 -35.34 47.98
CA TYR A 70 -42.11 -34.36 47.98
C TYR A 70 -42.01 -32.95 48.65
N SER A 71 -42.12 -31.89 47.81
CA SER A 71 -43.32 -31.00 47.58
C SER A 71 -44.11 -30.33 48.74
N PRO A 72 -44.98 -29.29 48.51
CA PRO A 72 -45.26 -28.47 47.29
C PRO A 72 -45.54 -26.93 47.45
N LEU A 73 -45.60 -26.21 46.30
CA LEU A 73 -46.51 -25.11 45.87
C LEU A 73 -46.74 -23.79 46.68
N TYR A 74 -46.70 -22.64 45.97
CA TYR A 74 -47.89 -21.80 45.62
C TYR A 74 -47.58 -20.68 44.58
N HIS A 75 -48.60 -20.11 43.91
CA HIS A 75 -48.51 -18.97 42.94
C HIS A 75 -49.56 -17.83 43.25
N PRO A 76 -50.13 -17.03 42.30
CA PRO A 76 -49.91 -15.57 42.11
C PRO A 76 -51.24 -14.74 42.27
N PRO A 77 -51.56 -13.56 41.63
CA PRO A 77 -50.81 -12.60 40.77
C PRO A 77 -51.08 -11.06 41.00
N SER A 78 -50.35 -10.21 40.23
CA SER A 78 -50.74 -8.93 39.55
C SER A 78 -51.62 -7.81 40.19
N ALA A 79 -51.25 -6.52 39.96
CA ALA A 79 -52.10 -5.47 39.31
C ALA A 79 -51.42 -4.06 39.23
N GLN A 80 -51.93 -3.19 38.35
CA GLN A 80 -51.72 -1.72 38.29
C GLN A 80 -53.08 -0.99 38.20
N PRO A 81 -53.13 0.35 38.36
CA PRO A 81 -53.85 1.15 37.36
C PRO A 81 -53.18 2.50 36.96
N ASN A 82 -53.64 3.06 35.83
CA ASN A 82 -53.20 4.33 35.21
C ASN A 82 -53.97 5.58 35.72
N ALA A 83 -53.44 6.76 35.39
CA ALA A 83 -54.21 8.00 35.25
C ALA A 83 -53.74 8.83 34.03
N TYR A 84 -54.67 9.45 33.30
CA TYR A 84 -54.44 10.29 32.11
C TYR A 84 -54.98 11.71 32.34
N TYR A 85 -54.39 12.75 31.71
CA TYR A 85 -55.09 13.99 31.34
C TYR A 85 -54.44 14.65 30.09
N GLN A 86 -55.02 15.78 29.60
CA GLN A 86 -55.08 16.13 28.18
C GLN A 86 -54.29 17.40 27.75
N GLN A 87 -54.12 17.57 26.43
CA GLN A 87 -53.84 18.82 25.67
C GLN A 87 -55.13 19.25 24.91
N PRO A 88 -55.24 20.29 24.04
CA PRO A 88 -54.28 21.30 23.51
C PRO A 88 -54.83 22.76 23.81
N PRO A 89 -54.78 23.86 23.00
CA PRO A 89 -54.24 24.18 21.65
C PRO A 89 -53.27 25.40 21.64
N ALA A 90 -53.34 26.27 20.61
CA ALA A 90 -52.40 27.37 20.32
C ALA A 90 -53.10 28.65 19.78
N GLY A 91 -52.35 29.76 19.62
CA GLY A 91 -52.77 31.04 19.04
C GLY A 91 -51.84 31.53 17.90
N TYR A 92 -52.23 32.59 17.17
CA TYR A 92 -51.69 32.91 15.83
C TYR A 92 -51.47 34.42 15.58
N TYR A 93 -50.67 34.76 14.55
CA TYR A 93 -50.44 36.05 13.85
C TYR A 93 -49.18 36.93 14.16
N PRO A 94 -48.64 37.69 13.15
CA PRO A 94 -47.37 38.48 13.19
C PRO A 94 -47.59 39.97 12.78
N PRO A 95 -46.62 40.70 12.16
CA PRO A 95 -45.29 41.18 12.58
C PRO A 95 -45.24 42.74 12.79
N PRO A 96 -44.07 43.37 13.03
CA PRO A 96 -43.40 44.13 11.95
C PRO A 96 -41.85 44.09 11.98
N GLN A 97 -41.16 44.84 11.10
CA GLN A 97 -39.71 44.73 10.82
C GLN A 97 -38.86 45.96 11.20
N GLY A 98 -37.64 45.70 11.72
CA GLY A 98 -36.42 46.53 11.59
C GLY A 98 -36.31 47.82 12.45
N PRO A 99 -35.16 48.53 12.41
CA PRO A 99 -33.88 48.25 11.74
C PRO A 99 -32.74 47.94 12.78
N PRO A 100 -31.42 47.95 12.48
CA PRO A 100 -30.42 47.18 13.25
C PRO A 100 -29.78 47.91 14.46
N PRO A 101 -29.27 47.15 15.47
CA PRO A 101 -28.49 47.71 16.55
C PRO A 101 -26.99 47.81 16.20
N SER A 102 -26.42 49.00 16.36
CA SER A 102 -25.00 49.17 16.64
C SER A 102 -24.85 49.47 18.14
N MET A 103 -24.19 48.60 18.90
CA MET A 103 -23.80 48.94 20.28
C MET A 103 -22.57 48.20 20.77
N ASN A 104 -21.62 49.00 21.23
CA ASN A 104 -20.50 48.60 22.05
C ASN A 104 -21.06 48.17 23.43
N GLN A 105 -20.74 46.97 23.94
CA GLN A 105 -21.21 46.53 25.26
C GLN A 105 -20.11 46.61 26.32
N GLY A 106 -20.48 47.19 27.47
CA GLY A 106 -19.68 47.17 28.69
C GLY A 106 -19.93 45.91 29.53
N PHE A 107 -19.21 45.83 30.65
CA PHE A 107 -19.17 44.67 31.55
C PHE A 107 -20.52 44.27 32.17
N THR A 108 -20.70 42.97 32.35
CA THR A 108 -21.62 42.36 33.32
C THR A 108 -20.89 41.33 34.20
N PRO A 109 -21.31 41.12 35.47
CA PRO A 109 -20.64 40.23 36.44
C PRO A 109 -20.87 38.73 36.16
N PRO A 110 -20.11 37.81 36.78
CA PRO A 110 -19.89 36.47 36.24
C PRO A 110 -21.11 35.56 36.29
N ASN A 111 -21.41 34.91 35.17
CA ASN A 111 -22.41 33.86 35.07
C ASN A 111 -21.78 32.47 35.32
N ILE A 112 -22.58 31.54 35.82
CA ILE A 112 -22.13 30.22 36.30
C ILE A 112 -21.69 29.35 35.12
N HIS A 113 -20.45 28.86 35.14
CA HIS A 113 -19.97 27.92 34.11
C HIS A 113 -20.74 26.59 34.16
N PRO A 114 -21.18 26.04 33.01
CA PRO A 114 -21.68 24.66 32.93
C PRO A 114 -20.55 23.65 33.20
N PRO A 115 -20.87 22.35 33.38
CA PRO A 115 -19.88 21.31 33.69
C PRO A 115 -18.70 21.31 32.71
N SER A 116 -17.49 21.09 33.24
CA SER A 116 -16.24 21.33 32.52
C SER A 116 -16.14 20.53 31.21
N GLN A 117 -16.27 21.23 30.09
CA GLN A 117 -15.80 20.75 28.81
C GLN A 117 -14.29 20.46 28.94
N ALA A 118 -13.83 19.35 28.38
CA ALA A 118 -12.40 19.08 28.29
C ALA A 118 -11.71 20.21 27.49
N PRO A 119 -10.46 20.57 27.81
CA PRO A 119 -9.78 21.65 27.10
C PRO A 119 -9.73 21.38 25.59
N PRO A 120 -9.75 22.42 24.74
CA PRO A 120 -9.59 22.23 23.31
C PRO A 120 -8.22 21.62 22.95
N ILE A 121 -8.21 20.87 21.85
CA ILE A 121 -7.01 20.34 21.22
C ILE A 121 -6.76 21.17 19.97
N SER A 122 -5.53 21.69 19.84
CA SER A 122 -5.05 22.33 18.61
C SER A 122 -4.11 21.39 17.86
N TYR A 123 -3.81 21.72 16.62
CA TYR A 123 -2.77 21.05 15.84
C TYR A 123 -1.65 22.04 15.55
N TYR A 124 -0.42 21.66 15.87
CA TYR A 124 0.80 22.41 15.57
C TYR A 124 1.74 21.47 14.83
N LEU A 125 2.13 21.82 13.60
CA LEU A 125 2.95 20.96 12.72
C LEU A 125 2.35 19.57 12.52
N ASN A 126 1.08 19.52 12.12
CA ASN A 126 0.25 18.31 11.99
C ASN A 126 0.09 17.48 13.29
N THR A 127 0.69 17.90 14.40
CA THR A 127 0.76 17.16 15.66
C THR A 127 -0.25 17.73 16.66
N ALA A 128 -1.06 16.88 17.28
CA ALA A 128 -2.01 17.32 18.30
C ALA A 128 -1.28 17.91 19.52
N VAL A 129 -1.76 19.04 20.03
CA VAL A 129 -1.24 19.71 21.24
C VAL A 129 -2.40 20.23 22.09
N PRO A 130 -2.24 20.34 23.42
CA PRO A 130 -3.15 21.15 24.23
C PRO A 130 -3.17 22.58 23.69
N THR A 131 -4.36 23.15 23.50
CA THR A 131 -4.47 24.57 23.10
C THR A 131 -3.91 25.45 24.22
N PRO A 132 -2.99 26.40 23.94
CA PRO A 132 -2.54 27.37 24.94
C PRO A 132 -3.68 28.33 25.31
N ASP A 133 -3.93 28.51 26.62
CA ASP A 133 -4.89 29.50 27.13
C ASP A 133 -4.14 30.67 27.79
N PRO A 134 -4.23 31.91 27.25
CA PRO A 134 -3.69 33.10 27.89
C PRO A 134 -4.32 33.46 29.23
N GLN A 135 -5.56 33.04 29.50
CA GLN A 135 -6.27 33.28 30.76
C GLN A 135 -5.92 32.20 31.81
N ASN A 136 -5.59 30.99 31.37
CA ASN A 136 -5.12 29.90 32.22
C ASN A 136 -3.85 29.21 31.70
N PRO A 137 -2.66 29.84 31.84
CA PRO A 137 -1.38 29.27 31.40
C PRO A 137 -0.97 27.94 32.07
N HIS A 138 -1.74 27.45 33.04
CA HIS A 138 -1.51 26.19 33.76
C HIS A 138 -2.73 25.25 33.69
N GLN A 139 -3.59 25.42 32.69
CA GLN A 139 -4.72 24.54 32.43
C GLN A 139 -4.23 23.07 32.28
N PRO A 140 -4.84 22.10 32.99
CA PRO A 140 -4.53 20.69 32.77
C PRO A 140 -4.81 20.28 31.32
N PRO A 141 -3.96 19.46 30.68
CA PRO A 141 -4.16 19.05 29.29
C PRO A 141 -5.34 18.08 29.13
N PRO A 142 -5.92 17.98 27.93
CA PRO A 142 -6.98 17.01 27.62
C PRO A 142 -6.56 15.55 27.88
N PRO A 143 -7.49 14.65 28.27
CA PRO A 143 -7.19 13.23 28.47
C PRO A 143 -6.64 12.56 27.21
N ALA A 144 -5.41 12.01 27.30
CA ALA A 144 -4.71 11.39 26.19
C ALA A 144 -5.18 9.92 25.93
N GLY A 145 -6.47 9.75 25.63
CA GLY A 145 -7.02 8.47 25.16
C GLY A 145 -6.94 7.31 26.16
N GLY A 146 -7.20 7.56 27.44
CA GLY A 146 -7.14 6.55 28.51
C GLY A 146 -5.74 6.27 29.08
N TYR A 147 -4.73 7.04 28.68
CA TYR A 147 -3.38 6.97 29.24
C TYR A 147 -3.35 7.39 30.73
N ASP A 148 -2.92 6.48 31.60
CA ASP A 148 -2.55 6.76 32.99
C ASP A 148 -1.04 7.07 33.10
N PRO A 149 -0.63 8.30 33.46
CA PRO A 149 0.77 8.67 33.61
C PRO A 149 1.43 8.10 34.89
N THR A 150 0.75 7.28 35.70
CA THR A 150 1.26 6.82 36.99
C THR A 150 2.50 5.91 36.89
N SER A 151 2.55 4.99 35.92
CA SER A 151 3.73 4.15 35.70
C SER A 151 4.94 4.97 35.24
N ASP A 152 4.72 5.89 34.31
CA ASP A 152 5.79 6.71 33.72
C ASP A 152 6.28 7.81 34.69
N TYR A 153 5.38 8.36 35.51
CA TYR A 153 5.73 9.19 36.66
C TYR A 153 6.69 8.47 37.61
N GLU A 154 6.38 7.23 38.00
CA GLU A 154 7.23 6.43 38.87
C GLU A 154 8.54 6.01 38.19
N ALA A 155 8.54 5.73 36.88
CA ALA A 155 9.74 5.43 36.13
C ALA A 155 10.71 6.64 36.06
N VAL A 156 10.20 7.84 35.73
CA VAL A 156 10.97 9.09 35.79
C VAL A 156 11.48 9.34 37.21
N ARG A 157 10.60 9.28 38.22
CA ARG A 157 10.96 9.50 39.63
C ARG A 157 12.03 8.50 40.12
N LYS A 158 12.00 7.25 39.66
CA LYS A 158 13.01 6.22 39.93
C LYS A 158 14.33 6.47 39.17
N ALA A 159 14.28 7.15 38.03
CA ALA A 159 15.45 7.52 37.25
C ALA A 159 16.14 8.79 37.76
N THR A 160 15.39 9.71 38.39
CA THR A 160 15.84 11.01 38.93
C THR A 160 15.87 11.02 40.47
N LYS A 161 16.30 9.92 41.08
CA LYS A 161 16.40 9.75 42.53
C LYS A 161 17.52 8.78 42.90
N GLY A 162 18.54 9.32 43.56
CA GLY A 162 19.71 8.59 44.04
C GLY A 162 20.96 9.45 43.92
N PHE A 163 22.11 8.79 43.91
CA PHE A 163 23.35 9.38 43.41
C PHE A 163 23.46 9.04 41.91
N GLY A 164 23.52 10.07 41.06
CA GLY A 164 23.48 9.90 39.61
C GLY A 164 22.08 9.59 39.07
N THR A 165 21.97 9.71 37.75
CA THR A 165 20.72 9.56 36.99
C THR A 165 20.66 8.16 36.35
N LYS A 166 19.49 7.75 35.84
CA LYS A 166 19.32 6.49 35.09
C LYS A 166 18.86 6.81 33.67
N GLU A 167 19.80 7.23 32.85
CA GLU A 167 19.59 7.79 31.51
C GLU A 167 18.81 6.83 30.61
N SER A 168 19.21 5.56 30.57
CA SER A 168 18.49 4.52 29.79
C SER A 168 17.03 4.38 30.21
N LEU A 169 16.69 4.57 31.50
CA LEU A 169 15.30 4.53 31.98
C LEU A 169 14.53 5.77 31.52
N LEU A 170 15.09 6.97 31.73
CA LEU A 170 14.51 8.24 31.22
C LEU A 170 14.20 8.17 29.72
N ILE A 171 15.16 7.70 28.92
CA ILE A 171 15.01 7.55 27.47
C ILE A 171 13.89 6.56 27.14
N SER A 172 13.87 5.39 27.79
CA SER A 172 12.86 4.35 27.54
C SER A 172 11.44 4.77 27.92
N THR A 173 11.29 5.67 28.89
CA THR A 173 10.00 6.22 29.33
C THR A 173 9.55 7.41 28.48
N LEU A 174 10.44 8.35 28.18
CA LEU A 174 10.07 9.63 27.58
C LEU A 174 10.01 9.62 26.05
N ALA A 175 10.92 8.89 25.38
CA ALA A 175 11.01 8.89 23.92
C ALA A 175 9.83 8.26 23.15
N PRO A 176 9.10 7.25 23.68
CA PRO A 176 7.96 6.66 22.96
C PRO A 176 6.69 7.52 22.96
N LEU A 177 6.53 8.43 23.93
CA LEU A 177 5.30 9.16 24.19
C LEU A 177 4.98 10.15 23.05
N ASP A 178 3.71 10.21 22.64
CA ASP A 178 3.22 11.32 21.83
C ASP A 178 3.09 12.61 22.65
N SER A 179 2.90 13.73 21.96
CA SER A 179 2.76 15.07 22.53
C SER A 179 1.66 15.19 23.59
N MET A 180 0.53 14.49 23.43
CA MET A 180 -0.59 14.55 24.38
C MET A 180 -0.28 13.72 25.64
N LYS A 181 0.29 12.52 25.48
CA LYS A 181 0.79 11.72 26.62
C LYS A 181 1.91 12.45 27.37
N MET A 182 2.83 13.11 26.67
CA MET A 182 3.90 13.90 27.29
C MET A 182 3.36 15.10 28.09
N ALA A 183 2.34 15.78 27.57
CA ALA A 183 1.67 16.86 28.29
C ALA A 183 0.96 16.33 29.55
N VAL A 184 0.19 15.23 29.44
CA VAL A 184 -0.49 14.58 30.57
C VAL A 184 0.52 14.11 31.64
N LEU A 185 1.65 13.52 31.23
CA LEU A 185 2.73 13.13 32.13
C LEU A 185 3.33 14.36 32.84
N SER A 186 3.64 15.42 32.11
CA SER A 186 4.22 16.66 32.67
C SER A 186 3.28 17.31 33.70
N SER A 187 1.97 17.37 33.39
CA SER A 187 0.94 17.86 34.31
C SER A 187 0.81 16.98 35.56
N ALA A 188 0.77 15.66 35.39
CA ALA A 188 0.68 14.73 36.51
C ALA A 188 1.95 14.72 37.37
N PHE A 189 3.13 14.91 36.77
CA PHE A 189 4.39 15.03 37.47
C PHE A 189 4.44 16.30 38.33
N ARG A 190 3.98 17.44 37.80
CA ARG A 190 3.83 18.69 38.56
C ARG A 190 2.85 18.51 39.72
N ALA A 191 1.68 17.92 39.48
CA ALA A 191 0.66 17.68 40.51
C ALA A 191 1.12 16.72 41.62
N LYS A 192 1.84 15.64 41.29
CA LYS A 192 2.29 14.61 42.26
C LYS A 192 3.58 14.96 43.00
N SER A 193 4.42 15.86 42.47
CA SER A 193 5.75 16.15 43.03
C SER A 193 5.99 17.60 43.46
N GLY A 194 5.11 18.54 43.06
CA GLY A 194 5.33 19.98 43.24
C GLY A 194 6.48 20.55 42.38
N LYS A 195 7.10 19.76 41.50
CA LYS A 195 8.22 20.15 40.64
C LYS A 195 7.82 20.09 39.18
N ASP A 196 8.33 21.02 38.38
CA ASP A 196 8.22 20.94 36.93
C ASP A 196 9.14 19.85 36.36
N LEU A 197 8.63 19.07 35.39
CA LEU A 197 9.37 17.94 34.81
C LEU A 197 10.58 18.42 33.99
N VAL A 198 10.47 19.53 33.25
CA VAL A 198 11.59 20.11 32.50
C VAL A 198 12.69 20.55 33.48
N SER A 199 12.32 21.23 34.56
CA SER A 199 13.25 21.66 35.61
C SER A 199 13.87 20.53 36.44
N VAL A 200 13.33 19.30 36.37
CA VAL A 200 13.99 18.09 36.90
C VAL A 200 15.01 17.57 35.88
N ILE A 201 14.62 17.38 34.62
CA ILE A 201 15.55 16.95 33.55
C ILE A 201 16.75 17.90 33.43
N GLU A 202 16.55 19.22 33.53
CA GLU A 202 17.61 20.23 33.47
C GLU A 202 18.64 20.15 34.60
N LYS A 203 18.29 19.54 35.75
CA LYS A 203 19.18 19.36 36.92
C LYS A 203 19.85 18.00 36.96
N GLU A 204 19.13 16.97 36.55
CA GLU A 204 19.55 15.57 36.63
C GLU A 204 20.38 15.14 35.41
N THR A 205 20.31 15.88 34.30
CA THR A 205 21.03 15.58 33.06
C THR A 205 21.85 16.77 32.58
N SER A 206 22.91 16.53 31.82
CA SER A 206 23.84 17.57 31.33
C SER A 206 24.13 17.46 29.83
N GLY A 207 24.84 18.47 29.30
CA GLY A 207 25.27 18.53 27.90
C GLY A 207 24.12 18.40 26.88
N HIS A 208 24.44 17.88 25.69
CA HIS A 208 23.47 17.74 24.61
C HIS A 208 22.42 16.65 24.86
N PHE A 209 22.70 15.70 25.76
CA PHE A 209 21.70 14.73 26.22
C PHE A 209 20.53 15.43 26.93
N ARG A 210 20.84 16.35 27.87
CA ARG A 210 19.85 17.26 28.46
C ARG A 210 19.15 18.10 27.40
N ASP A 211 19.91 18.76 26.52
CA ASP A 211 19.34 19.68 25.53
C ASP A 211 18.31 18.99 24.61
N VAL A 212 18.51 17.69 24.31
CA VAL A 212 17.55 16.85 23.55
C VAL A 212 16.37 16.43 24.42
N LEU A 213 16.60 15.81 25.60
CA LEU A 213 15.50 15.37 26.48
C LEU A 213 14.58 16.52 26.91
N ARG A 214 15.15 17.71 27.14
CA ARG A 214 14.42 18.94 27.42
C ARG A 214 13.40 19.24 26.32
N GLY A 215 13.80 19.11 25.06
CA GLY A 215 12.90 19.27 23.91
C GLY A 215 11.88 18.15 23.76
N THR A 216 12.25 16.91 24.13
CA THR A 216 11.31 15.78 24.19
C THR A 216 10.22 16.00 25.24
N VAL A 217 10.53 16.57 26.41
CA VAL A 217 9.53 16.85 27.47
C VAL A 217 8.61 18.03 27.10
N LEU A 218 9.14 19.07 26.46
CA LEU A 218 8.38 20.27 26.11
C LEU A 218 7.28 20.05 25.05
N GLY A 219 7.35 18.97 24.27
CA GLY A 219 6.47 18.79 23.11
C GLY A 219 6.80 19.75 21.95
N PRO A 220 6.11 19.65 20.81
CA PRO A 220 6.48 20.39 19.60
C PRO A 220 6.34 21.91 19.75
N LEU A 221 5.26 22.39 20.37
CA LEU A 221 4.96 23.83 20.48
C LEU A 221 5.89 24.55 21.46
N TRP A 222 5.99 24.08 22.71
CA TRP A 222 6.81 24.77 23.73
C TRP A 222 8.31 24.62 23.49
N TYR A 223 8.75 23.59 22.76
CA TYR A 223 10.13 23.50 22.30
C TYR A 223 10.43 24.51 21.19
N ASP A 224 9.55 24.67 20.19
CA ASP A 224 9.74 25.69 19.16
C ASP A 224 9.67 27.13 19.73
N VAL A 225 8.85 27.38 20.77
CA VAL A 225 8.89 28.63 21.57
C VAL A 225 10.28 28.85 22.21
N ASP A 226 10.85 27.84 22.87
CA ASP A 226 12.18 27.93 23.48
C ASP A 226 13.30 28.05 22.44
N LEU A 227 13.16 27.48 21.25
CA LEU A 227 14.13 27.60 20.16
C LEU A 227 14.09 29.00 19.52
N VAL A 228 12.91 29.61 19.42
CA VAL A 228 12.78 31.03 19.04
C VAL A 228 13.47 31.92 20.07
N GLN A 229 13.24 31.71 21.38
CA GLN A 229 13.93 32.51 22.40
C GLN A 229 15.45 32.29 22.38
N GLN A 230 15.93 31.06 22.16
CA GLN A 230 17.36 30.76 21.98
C GLN A 230 17.94 31.36 20.68
N ALA A 231 17.11 31.67 19.68
CA ALA A 231 17.55 32.35 18.49
C ALA A 231 17.64 33.87 18.67
N LEU A 232 16.78 34.45 19.54
CA LEU A 232 16.67 35.88 19.85
C LEU A 232 17.44 36.32 21.12
N ASN A 233 18.10 35.40 21.83
CA ASN A 233 18.95 35.72 22.99
C ASN A 233 20.38 35.25 22.75
N GLY A 234 21.27 36.17 22.39
CA GLY A 234 22.70 35.86 22.21
C GLY A 234 23.56 37.08 21.93
N PHE A 235 24.84 36.85 21.65
CA PHE A 235 25.72 37.86 21.05
C PHE A 235 25.44 37.93 19.53
N GLY A 236 24.26 38.48 19.20
CA GLY A 236 23.66 38.46 17.85
C GLY A 236 22.71 37.27 17.61
N THR A 237 21.73 37.49 16.74
CA THR A 237 20.64 36.55 16.43
C THR A 237 21.11 35.31 15.70
N ASN A 238 20.61 34.13 16.09
CA ASN A 238 20.79 32.90 15.30
C ASN A 238 19.75 32.82 14.18
N GLU A 239 19.95 33.61 13.12
CA GLU A 239 19.05 33.69 11.95
C GLU A 239 18.75 32.31 11.32
N THR A 240 19.70 31.37 11.36
CA THR A 240 19.48 30.00 10.85
C THR A 240 18.43 29.25 11.66
N LEU A 241 18.50 29.31 13.00
CA LEU A 241 17.50 28.70 13.87
C LEU A 241 16.14 29.43 13.75
N LEU A 242 16.16 30.76 13.72
CA LEU A 242 14.94 31.56 13.57
C LEU A 242 14.22 31.27 12.24
N THR A 243 14.95 31.16 11.13
CA THR A 243 14.42 30.70 9.83
C THR A 243 13.90 29.26 9.92
N GLU A 244 14.61 28.33 10.55
CA GLU A 244 14.16 26.95 10.71
C GLU A 244 12.86 26.82 11.54
N VAL A 245 12.53 27.79 12.39
CA VAL A 245 11.36 27.75 13.29
C VAL A 245 10.22 28.69 12.88
N ILE A 246 10.46 29.74 12.08
CA ILE A 246 9.43 30.70 11.66
C ILE A 246 9.10 30.62 10.15
N ALA A 247 10.03 30.21 9.28
CA ALA A 247 9.77 30.21 7.83
C ALA A 247 8.98 28.97 7.33
N ASP A 248 8.15 29.18 6.30
CA ASP A 248 7.27 28.18 5.64
C ASP A 248 6.29 27.45 6.59
N ARG A 249 5.85 28.15 7.64
CA ARG A 249 4.76 27.75 8.54
C ARG A 249 3.38 28.01 7.92
N THR A 250 2.35 27.34 8.45
CA THR A 250 0.96 27.72 8.15
C THR A 250 0.51 28.92 9.01
N PRO A 251 -0.53 29.67 8.60
CA PRO A 251 -1.08 30.74 9.43
C PRO A 251 -1.54 30.29 10.82
N SER A 252 -2.07 29.07 10.92
CA SER A 252 -2.42 28.42 12.19
C SER A 252 -1.20 28.14 13.08
N ASP A 253 -0.09 27.64 12.52
CA ASP A 253 1.13 27.39 13.28
C ASP A 253 1.72 28.71 13.82
N LEU A 254 1.77 29.76 13.00
CA LEU A 254 2.30 31.07 13.41
C LEU A 254 1.49 31.70 14.54
N ASN A 255 0.16 31.63 14.45
CA ASN A 255 -0.73 32.14 15.50
C ASN A 255 -0.55 31.38 16.83
N LEU A 256 -0.46 30.04 16.79
CA LEU A 256 -0.21 29.23 17.98
C LEU A 256 1.19 29.49 18.58
N LEU A 257 2.23 29.61 17.74
CA LEU A 257 3.59 29.92 18.18
C LEU A 257 3.68 31.31 18.83
N ALA A 258 3.08 32.33 18.21
CA ALA A 258 3.05 33.70 18.74
C ALA A 258 2.26 33.79 20.05
N MET A 259 1.13 33.08 20.16
CA MET A 259 0.34 32.99 21.38
C MET A 259 1.12 32.30 22.51
N ALA A 260 1.71 31.14 22.27
CA ALA A 260 2.50 30.41 23.26
C ALA A 260 3.75 31.22 23.69
N TYR A 261 4.39 31.94 22.77
CA TYR A 261 5.50 32.85 23.08
C TYR A 261 5.04 34.04 23.97
N GLN A 262 3.92 34.68 23.64
CA GLN A 262 3.31 35.74 24.45
C GLN A 262 2.96 35.25 25.88
N ILE A 263 2.45 34.02 26.00
CA ILE A 263 2.14 33.40 27.30
C ILE A 263 3.43 33.18 28.12
N ARG A 264 4.50 32.68 27.50
CA ARG A 264 5.72 32.28 28.20
C ARG A 264 6.66 33.41 28.58
N TYR A 265 6.73 34.46 27.76
CA TYR A 265 7.68 35.57 27.95
C TYR A 265 7.01 36.93 28.16
N HIS A 266 5.67 36.97 28.26
CA HIS A 266 4.86 38.17 28.48
C HIS A 266 5.10 39.30 27.46
N ARG A 267 5.62 38.94 26.28
CA ARG A 267 6.04 39.84 25.19
C ARG A 267 5.69 39.22 23.85
N SER A 268 5.25 40.02 22.89
CA SER A 268 4.86 39.49 21.58
C SER A 268 6.09 39.03 20.79
N LEU A 269 5.91 37.96 20.01
CA LEU A 269 6.96 37.43 19.14
C LEU A 269 7.44 38.49 18.13
N GLU A 270 6.51 39.27 17.58
CA GLU A 270 6.82 40.41 16.71
C GLU A 270 7.67 41.47 17.42
N SER A 271 7.34 41.84 18.67
CA SER A 271 8.13 42.79 19.46
C SER A 271 9.55 42.27 19.70
N ALA A 272 9.70 40.98 20.04
CA ALA A 272 11.00 40.37 20.29
C ALA A 272 11.87 40.34 19.04
N VAL A 273 11.31 39.93 17.90
CA VAL A 273 11.95 39.99 16.58
C VAL A 273 12.41 41.42 16.25
N LYS A 274 11.55 42.44 16.47
CA LYS A 274 11.86 43.85 16.19
C LYS A 274 12.91 44.50 17.09
N SER A 275 13.28 43.89 18.22
CA SER A 275 14.35 44.43 19.08
C SER A 275 15.71 43.78 18.89
N ASP A 276 15.74 42.54 18.40
CA ASP A 276 17.00 41.78 18.24
C ASP A 276 17.54 41.84 16.81
N LEU A 277 16.66 42.01 15.83
CA LEU A 277 17.00 42.15 14.42
C LEU A 277 16.93 43.61 13.94
N SER A 278 17.57 43.90 12.81
CA SER A 278 17.54 45.22 12.17
C SER A 278 17.39 45.13 10.65
N MET A 279 17.05 46.26 10.03
CA MET A 279 17.09 46.50 8.58
C MET A 279 16.28 45.45 7.76
N LYS A 280 16.90 44.82 6.76
CA LYS A 280 16.23 43.86 5.86
C LYS A 280 15.74 42.62 6.61
N THR A 281 16.52 42.12 7.56
CA THR A 281 16.18 40.89 8.29
C THR A 281 14.96 41.09 9.19
N GLU A 282 14.92 42.19 9.95
CA GLU A 282 13.76 42.61 10.76
C GLU A 282 12.48 42.67 9.92
N ARG A 283 12.55 43.33 8.75
CA ARG A 283 11.43 43.45 7.82
C ARG A 283 10.95 42.09 7.29
N LEU A 284 11.85 41.17 6.94
CA LEU A 284 11.50 39.82 6.47
C LEU A 284 10.72 39.04 7.54
N TYR A 285 11.22 38.93 8.77
CA TYR A 285 10.50 38.20 9.82
C TYR A 285 9.20 38.90 10.23
N THR A 286 9.17 40.24 10.25
CA THR A 286 7.93 41.00 10.47
C THR A 286 6.87 40.68 9.39
N MET A 287 7.26 40.58 8.12
CA MET A 287 6.35 40.20 7.03
C MET A 287 5.82 38.77 7.19
N ILE A 288 6.64 37.82 7.66
CA ILE A 288 6.19 36.44 7.94
C ILE A 288 5.21 36.43 9.12
N LEU A 289 5.53 37.15 10.21
CA LEU A 289 4.69 37.21 11.41
C LEU A 289 3.39 38.00 11.21
N ALA A 290 3.34 38.94 10.25
CA ALA A 290 2.11 39.61 9.83
C ALA A 290 1.08 38.67 9.18
N ASN A 291 1.50 37.45 8.80
CA ASN A 291 0.63 36.32 8.50
C ASN A 291 -0.38 36.52 7.35
N ASN A 292 -0.10 37.42 6.41
CA ASN A 292 -0.98 37.77 5.28
C ASN A 292 -1.03 36.70 4.16
N ARG A 293 -0.58 35.47 4.40
CA ARG A 293 -0.50 34.41 3.40
C ARG A 293 -1.87 33.74 3.21
N PRO A 294 -2.44 33.70 1.98
CA PRO A 294 -3.64 32.93 1.70
C PRO A 294 -3.45 31.43 1.99
N PRO A 295 -4.48 30.71 2.46
CA PRO A 295 -4.36 29.29 2.77
C PRO A 295 -4.10 28.47 1.51
N ASP A 296 -3.43 27.33 1.65
CA ASP A 296 -2.99 26.48 0.52
C ASP A 296 -4.14 25.75 -0.20
N ASN A 297 -5.40 25.99 0.18
CA ASN A 297 -6.61 25.56 -0.54
C ASN A 297 -7.32 26.70 -1.30
N ALA A 298 -6.82 27.94 -1.23
CA ALA A 298 -7.35 29.05 -2.01
C ALA A 298 -7.11 28.83 -3.52
N PRO A 299 -8.06 29.18 -4.41
CA PRO A 299 -7.85 29.18 -5.85
C PRO A 299 -6.63 30.01 -6.27
N VAL A 300 -5.95 29.60 -7.34
CA VAL A 300 -4.83 30.34 -7.91
C VAL A 300 -5.35 31.48 -8.78
N ASP A 301 -5.01 32.72 -8.43
CA ASP A 301 -5.27 33.88 -9.27
C ASP A 301 -4.17 34.00 -10.33
N HIS A 302 -4.50 33.62 -11.56
CA HIS A 302 -3.58 33.65 -12.70
C HIS A 302 -3.17 35.07 -13.12
N ALA A 303 -3.98 36.11 -12.86
CA ALA A 303 -3.60 37.50 -13.14
C ALA A 303 -2.59 38.01 -12.10
N LEU A 304 -2.76 37.61 -10.84
CA LEU A 304 -1.78 37.87 -9.78
C LEU A 304 -0.49 37.07 -9.99
N VAL A 305 -0.54 35.84 -10.51
CA VAL A 305 0.66 35.07 -10.93
C VAL A 305 1.47 35.83 -11.98
N GLU A 306 0.82 36.35 -13.03
CA GLU A 306 1.48 37.13 -14.08
C GLU A 306 2.08 38.43 -13.53
N SER A 307 1.33 39.15 -12.68
CA SER A 307 1.81 40.36 -11.99
C SER A 307 3.04 40.09 -11.11
N ASP A 308 3.02 39.01 -10.34
CA ASP A 308 4.14 38.58 -9.51
C ASP A 308 5.36 38.16 -10.35
N VAL A 309 5.17 37.41 -11.45
CA VAL A 309 6.24 37.05 -12.40
C VAL A 309 6.92 38.29 -12.96
N GLN A 310 6.14 39.28 -13.44
CA GLN A 310 6.70 40.54 -13.94
C GLN A 310 7.42 41.34 -12.85
N SER A 311 6.92 41.30 -11.61
CA SER A 311 7.54 41.98 -10.46
C SER A 311 8.88 41.35 -10.09
N LEU A 312 8.94 40.02 -10.02
CA LEU A 312 10.16 39.24 -9.79
C LEU A 312 11.20 39.43 -10.92
N TYR A 313 10.75 39.53 -12.18
CA TYR A 313 11.62 39.81 -13.33
C TYR A 313 12.26 41.20 -13.24
N LYS A 314 11.44 42.24 -12.96
CA LYS A 314 11.90 43.63 -12.75
C LYS A 314 12.87 43.75 -11.57
N ALA A 315 12.61 43.01 -10.48
CA ALA A 315 13.48 42.90 -9.31
C ALA A 315 14.80 42.13 -9.56
N GLY A 316 14.86 41.33 -10.64
CA GLY A 316 15.98 40.42 -10.92
C GLY A 316 17.00 40.95 -11.93
N GLN A 317 16.58 41.30 -13.15
CA GLN A 317 17.50 41.66 -14.24
C GLN A 317 17.60 43.16 -14.56
N GLY A 318 16.78 44.01 -13.92
CA GLY A 318 16.71 45.44 -14.22
C GLY A 318 17.79 46.33 -13.58
N LYS A 319 18.65 45.80 -12.71
CA LYS A 319 19.63 46.58 -11.91
C LYS A 319 20.91 45.78 -11.63
N ILE A 320 21.99 46.48 -11.26
CA ILE A 320 23.15 45.86 -10.62
C ILE A 320 22.78 45.57 -9.16
N GLY A 321 22.51 44.31 -8.86
CA GLY A 321 21.98 43.85 -7.57
C GLY A 321 20.49 43.52 -7.62
N THR A 322 20.08 42.54 -6.81
CA THR A 322 18.69 42.04 -6.75
C THR A 322 17.87 42.86 -5.75
N ASP A 323 16.60 43.14 -6.07
CA ASP A 323 15.65 43.69 -5.11
C ASP A 323 15.08 42.57 -4.21
N GLU A 324 15.88 42.18 -3.22
CA GLU A 324 15.59 41.08 -2.29
C GLU A 324 14.26 41.28 -1.55
N ILE A 325 13.82 42.52 -1.34
CA ILE A 325 12.57 42.83 -0.65
C ILE A 325 11.37 42.47 -1.53
N ALA A 326 11.39 42.81 -2.83
CA ALA A 326 10.34 42.42 -3.77
C ALA A 326 10.23 40.88 -3.90
N PHE A 327 11.37 40.18 -3.89
CA PHE A 327 11.38 38.70 -3.85
C PHE A 327 10.77 38.16 -2.55
N CYS A 328 11.10 38.72 -1.40
CA CYS A 328 10.52 38.33 -0.11
C CYS A 328 9.02 38.62 -0.04
N GLU A 329 8.54 39.73 -0.60
CA GLU A 329 7.13 40.12 -0.55
C GLU A 329 6.22 39.15 -1.30
N VAL A 330 6.64 38.68 -2.49
CA VAL A 330 5.94 37.63 -3.22
C VAL A 330 6.04 36.28 -2.52
N ILE A 331 7.23 35.87 -2.03
CA ILE A 331 7.40 34.52 -1.47
C ILE A 331 6.73 34.35 -0.10
N VAL A 332 6.63 35.42 0.70
CA VAL A 332 5.99 35.37 2.03
C VAL A 332 4.45 35.44 1.92
N ASN A 333 3.90 36.31 1.06
CA ASN A 333 2.47 36.64 1.05
C ASN A 333 1.65 35.90 -0.03
N ARG A 334 2.08 34.68 -0.43
CA ARG A 334 1.40 33.85 -1.44
C ARG A 334 1.31 32.40 -1.00
N SER A 335 0.27 31.70 -1.45
CA SER A 335 0.05 30.27 -1.13
C SER A 335 1.04 29.36 -1.88
N ARG A 336 1.27 28.14 -1.40
CA ARG A 336 2.14 27.16 -2.11
C ARG A 336 1.64 26.85 -3.54
N PRO A 337 0.33 26.71 -3.82
CA PRO A 337 -0.17 26.58 -5.20
C PRO A 337 0.16 27.78 -6.08
N HIS A 338 0.05 29.01 -5.56
CA HIS A 338 0.37 30.24 -6.30
C HIS A 338 1.87 30.33 -6.64
N LEU A 339 2.73 30.05 -5.66
CA LEU A 339 4.18 29.98 -5.85
C LEU A 339 4.59 28.83 -6.80
N ALA A 340 3.83 27.74 -6.85
CA ALA A 340 4.01 26.66 -7.82
C ALA A 340 3.58 27.07 -9.24
N ALA A 341 2.56 27.91 -9.40
CA ALA A 341 2.15 28.45 -10.69
C ALA A 341 3.19 29.43 -11.27
N ILE A 342 3.75 30.32 -10.43
CA ILE A 342 4.94 31.15 -10.76
C ILE A 342 6.12 30.26 -11.20
N SER A 343 6.25 29.06 -10.62
CA SER A 343 7.30 28.09 -10.95
C SER A 343 7.16 27.43 -12.33
N GLY A 344 6.22 27.84 -13.18
CA GLY A 344 6.27 27.55 -14.62
C GLY A 344 7.53 28.10 -15.30
N HIS A 345 8.07 29.23 -14.81
CA HIS A 345 9.26 29.88 -15.41
C HIS A 345 10.46 30.08 -14.47
N MET A 346 10.33 29.97 -13.13
CA MET A 346 11.48 30.11 -12.21
C MET A 346 11.30 29.31 -10.90
N GLN A 347 12.27 28.45 -10.55
CA GLN A 347 12.07 27.41 -9.52
C GLN A 347 13.08 27.48 -8.34
N PHE A 348 12.56 27.85 -7.15
CA PHE A 348 13.18 27.89 -5.81
C PHE A 348 14.24 28.97 -5.50
N THR A 349 13.78 30.15 -5.05
CA THR A 349 14.65 31.29 -4.66
C THR A 349 14.92 31.43 -3.15
N LEU A 350 14.03 31.02 -2.24
CA LEU A 350 14.14 31.40 -0.82
C LEU A 350 15.41 30.89 -0.10
N LEU A 351 15.96 29.74 -0.51
CA LEU A 351 17.23 29.20 -0.01
C LEU A 351 18.48 29.77 -0.70
N TYR A 352 18.31 30.56 -1.76
CA TYR A 352 19.40 31.25 -2.44
C TYR A 352 19.83 32.49 -1.63
N LEU A 353 18.84 33.30 -1.21
CA LEU A 353 19.03 34.57 -0.49
C LEU A 353 19.67 34.42 0.90
N VAL A 354 19.42 33.31 1.60
CA VAL A 354 19.83 33.11 3.02
C VAL A 354 21.06 32.19 3.16
N GLY A 355 21.74 31.81 2.07
CA GLY A 355 22.89 30.89 2.19
C GLY A 355 23.66 30.47 0.95
N GLY A 356 23.46 31.07 -0.23
CA GLY A 356 24.34 30.92 -1.40
C GLY A 356 24.46 29.51 -2.02
N ALA A 357 23.66 28.54 -1.58
CA ALA A 357 23.81 27.13 -1.96
C ALA A 357 23.04 26.80 -3.25
N LYS A 358 23.75 26.76 -4.39
CA LYS A 358 23.20 26.44 -5.73
C LYS A 358 22.31 25.18 -5.73
N PRO A 359 21.00 25.28 -6.07
CA PRO A 359 20.15 24.11 -6.27
C PRO A 359 20.55 23.30 -7.53
N ARG A 360 20.18 22.01 -7.55
CA ARG A 360 20.02 21.23 -8.80
C ARG A 360 18.61 20.60 -8.77
N PRO A 361 17.88 20.58 -9.90
CA PRO A 361 16.48 20.18 -9.92
C PRO A 361 16.29 18.66 -9.77
N LYS A 362 15.18 18.27 -9.14
CA LYS A 362 14.47 17.00 -9.32
C LYS A 362 12.96 17.26 -9.14
N HIS A 363 12.14 16.56 -9.91
CA HIS A 363 10.71 16.85 -10.07
C HIS A 363 9.85 16.41 -8.86
N GLY A 364 8.61 16.92 -8.82
CA GLY A 364 7.52 16.37 -8.00
C GLY A 364 7.53 16.83 -6.55
N ILE A 365 7.07 18.05 -6.29
CA ILE A 365 6.75 18.53 -4.93
C ILE A 365 5.29 18.96 -4.90
N THR A 366 4.44 18.12 -4.31
CA THR A 366 3.10 18.51 -3.84
C THR A 366 3.23 19.35 -2.56
N SER A 367 2.19 20.09 -2.16
CA SER A 367 2.21 20.95 -0.97
C SER A 367 2.58 20.22 0.34
N GLN A 368 2.31 18.92 0.44
CA GLN A 368 2.70 18.04 1.56
C GLN A 368 4.18 17.66 1.58
N ASN A 369 4.89 17.74 0.44
CA ASN A 369 6.32 17.39 0.32
C ASN A 369 7.27 18.60 0.46
N ALA A 370 6.74 19.78 0.78
CA ALA A 370 7.53 20.99 0.99
C ALA A 370 8.58 20.80 2.11
N GLY A 371 9.82 21.20 1.83
CA GLY A 371 10.92 21.15 2.79
C GLY A 371 11.49 19.75 3.11
N VAL A 372 10.87 18.63 2.71
CA VAL A 372 11.34 17.27 3.06
C VAL A 372 12.81 17.03 2.64
N TRP A 373 13.16 17.45 1.41
CA TRP A 373 14.53 17.38 0.90
C TRP A 373 15.46 18.48 1.47
N ARG A 374 14.92 19.61 1.95
CA ARG A 374 15.70 20.61 2.72
C ARG A 374 16.14 19.99 4.05
N ASP A 375 15.22 19.36 4.76
CA ASP A 375 15.47 18.86 6.12
C ASP A 375 16.44 17.66 6.10
N ALA A 376 16.33 16.79 5.10
CA ALA A 376 17.33 15.74 4.86
C ALA A 376 18.74 16.30 4.58
N LYS A 377 18.87 17.43 3.85
CA LYS A 377 20.15 18.13 3.69
C LYS A 377 20.63 18.76 5.00
N LEU A 378 19.73 19.35 5.78
CA LEU A 378 20.06 20.04 7.04
C LEU A 378 20.54 19.05 8.12
N LEU A 379 19.93 17.85 8.19
CA LEU A 379 20.40 16.75 9.03
C LEU A 379 21.81 16.30 8.62
N GLU A 380 22.09 16.12 7.33
CA GLU A 380 23.47 15.85 6.88
C GLU A 380 24.40 17.03 7.19
N ALA A 381 23.95 18.28 7.05
CA ALA A 381 24.73 19.46 7.37
C ALA A 381 25.02 19.63 8.88
N SER A 382 24.31 18.90 9.75
CA SER A 382 24.66 18.74 11.17
C SER A 382 25.81 17.74 11.39
N MET A 383 25.96 16.74 10.51
CA MET A 383 26.89 15.60 10.70
C MET A 383 28.07 15.58 9.71
N LYS A 384 28.05 16.42 8.68
CA LYS A 384 29.09 16.48 7.65
C LYS A 384 30.10 17.59 7.96
N GLY A 385 31.31 17.20 8.33
CA GLY A 385 32.44 18.09 8.51
C GLY A 385 33.50 17.48 9.40
N PHE A 386 34.28 18.33 10.06
CA PHE A 386 35.09 17.94 11.21
C PHE A 386 34.22 18.07 12.47
N GLY A 387 33.78 16.94 13.03
CA GLY A 387 32.88 16.87 14.18
C GLY A 387 31.40 17.12 13.87
N THR A 388 30.55 16.69 14.80
CA THR A 388 29.09 16.87 14.75
C THR A 388 28.70 18.24 15.31
N LYS A 389 27.67 18.85 14.72
CA LYS A 389 27.03 20.07 15.23
C LYS A 389 25.88 19.65 16.15
N ASP A 390 26.22 19.08 17.31
CA ASP A 390 25.30 18.31 18.13
C ASP A 390 24.00 19.04 18.51
N LYS A 391 24.06 20.35 18.82
CA LYS A 391 22.85 21.17 19.02
C LYS A 391 21.94 21.17 17.79
N GLN A 392 22.51 21.37 16.60
CA GLN A 392 21.76 21.36 15.33
C GLN A 392 21.20 19.98 14.99
N LEU A 393 21.92 18.91 15.31
CA LEU A 393 21.40 17.54 15.15
C LEU A 393 20.24 17.31 16.13
N GLY A 394 20.41 17.71 17.40
CA GLY A 394 19.43 17.61 18.47
C GLY A 394 18.09 18.24 18.11
N TRP A 395 18.06 19.55 17.82
CA TRP A 395 16.78 20.20 17.54
C TRP A 395 16.13 19.70 16.24
N ARG A 396 16.91 19.36 15.21
CA ARG A 396 16.36 18.82 13.95
C ARG A 396 15.76 17.41 14.13
N VAL A 397 16.33 16.59 15.01
CA VAL A 397 15.77 15.27 15.37
C VAL A 397 14.54 15.40 16.27
N VAL A 398 14.57 16.23 17.32
CA VAL A 398 13.41 16.43 18.22
C VAL A 398 12.22 17.00 17.47
N ARG A 399 12.42 18.02 16.63
CA ARG A 399 11.34 18.62 15.82
C ARG A 399 10.82 17.67 14.74
N GLY A 400 11.66 16.77 14.24
CA GLY A 400 11.25 15.67 13.38
C GLY A 400 10.36 14.67 14.11
N HIS A 401 10.76 14.21 15.29
CA HIS A 401 10.07 13.16 16.05
C HIS A 401 8.56 13.40 16.25
N TRP A 402 8.12 14.66 16.37
CA TRP A 402 6.71 14.99 16.59
C TRP A 402 5.82 14.73 15.37
N ASP A 403 6.18 15.24 14.18
CA ASP A 403 5.50 14.90 12.93
C ASP A 403 6.10 13.60 12.37
N ARG A 404 5.74 12.46 13.00
CA ARG A 404 6.27 11.13 12.68
C ARG A 404 6.10 10.76 11.20
N GLN A 405 4.98 11.14 10.58
CA GLN A 405 4.72 10.89 9.15
C GLN A 405 5.69 11.67 8.25
N ARG A 406 5.84 12.97 8.49
CA ARG A 406 6.76 13.81 7.71
C ARG A 406 8.22 13.47 7.97
N PHE A 407 8.57 13.10 9.21
CA PHE A 407 9.94 12.70 9.55
C PHE A 407 10.32 11.37 8.92
N GLN A 408 9.39 10.41 8.77
CA GLN A 408 9.63 9.24 7.94
C GLN A 408 9.95 9.63 6.48
N ALA A 409 9.18 10.53 5.88
CA ALA A 409 9.48 11.02 4.52
C ALA A 409 10.85 11.73 4.42
N VAL A 410 11.29 12.42 5.49
CA VAL A 410 12.65 13.00 5.61
C VAL A 410 13.72 11.91 5.70
N LYS A 411 13.51 10.85 6.50
CA LYS A 411 14.41 9.69 6.58
C LYS A 411 14.51 8.96 5.24
N ASP A 412 13.40 8.80 4.52
CA ASP A 412 13.36 8.20 3.19
C ASP A 412 14.08 9.07 2.15
N ALA A 413 13.93 10.39 2.22
CA ALA A 413 14.66 11.33 1.35
C ALA A 413 16.16 11.30 1.66
N TYR A 414 16.53 11.22 2.93
CA TYR A 414 17.91 11.06 3.41
C TYR A 414 18.52 9.76 2.86
N GLN A 415 17.90 8.61 3.07
CA GLN A 415 18.39 7.32 2.60
C GLN A 415 18.49 7.24 1.07
N ARG A 416 17.47 7.72 0.34
CA ARG A 416 17.47 7.77 -1.13
C ARG A 416 18.66 8.57 -1.67
N LYS A 417 19.04 9.67 -1.00
CA LYS A 417 20.19 10.51 -1.35
C LYS A 417 21.54 9.92 -0.93
N TYR A 418 21.72 9.64 0.35
CA TYR A 418 23.03 9.39 0.97
C TYR A 418 23.39 7.91 1.05
N LYS A 419 22.48 7.01 0.68
CA LYS A 419 22.64 5.54 0.66
C LYS A 419 22.93 4.90 2.03
N LYS A 420 22.85 5.71 3.10
CA LYS A 420 22.86 5.31 4.51
C LYS A 420 21.53 5.76 5.13
N THR A 421 20.97 4.98 6.05
CA THR A 421 19.78 5.41 6.80
C THR A 421 20.17 6.51 7.80
N LEU A 422 19.20 7.31 8.28
CA LEU A 422 19.51 8.40 9.23
C LEU A 422 20.01 7.83 10.57
N GLU A 423 19.41 6.72 11.02
CA GLU A 423 19.83 5.93 12.18
C GLU A 423 21.30 5.54 12.04
N LYS A 424 21.68 4.88 10.93
CA LYS A 424 23.06 4.46 10.65
C LYS A 424 24.02 5.63 10.39
N ARG A 425 23.53 6.86 10.16
CA ARG A 425 24.38 8.06 10.12
C ARG A 425 24.66 8.55 11.55
N VAL A 426 23.62 8.81 12.34
CA VAL A 426 23.70 9.32 13.72
C VAL A 426 24.44 8.36 14.64
N ASP A 427 24.19 7.06 14.50
CA ASP A 427 24.86 5.98 15.24
C ASP A 427 26.39 6.04 15.13
N GLY A 428 26.92 6.48 13.99
CA GLY A 428 28.37 6.60 13.74
C GLY A 428 28.95 8.01 13.92
N GLU A 429 28.15 8.98 14.38
CA GLU A 429 28.55 10.41 14.52
C GLU A 429 28.26 10.97 15.93
N THR A 430 27.69 10.15 16.82
CA THR A 430 27.33 10.53 18.19
C THR A 430 27.73 9.41 19.15
N SER A 431 27.82 9.71 20.45
CA SER A 431 28.18 8.74 21.49
C SER A 431 27.38 8.96 22.79
N GLY A 432 27.59 8.09 23.78
CA GLY A 432 26.95 8.18 25.09
C GLY A 432 25.42 8.21 25.04
N ASP A 433 24.81 8.85 26.04
CA ASP A 433 23.36 8.93 26.19
C ASP A 433 22.69 9.85 25.18
N GLN A 434 23.43 10.84 24.65
CA GLN A 434 22.99 11.65 23.51
C GLN A 434 22.71 10.76 22.28
N LYS A 435 23.61 9.81 21.95
CA LYS A 435 23.36 8.82 20.90
C LYS A 435 22.11 7.98 21.20
N LYS A 436 21.95 7.51 22.44
CA LYS A 436 20.79 6.69 22.84
C LYS A 436 19.46 7.44 22.62
N ILE A 437 19.32 8.69 23.10
CA ILE A 437 18.08 9.46 22.92
C ILE A 437 17.84 9.83 21.45
N LEU A 438 18.87 10.25 20.71
CA LEU A 438 18.73 10.58 19.29
C LEU A 438 18.27 9.37 18.49
N LEU A 439 18.87 8.19 18.71
CA LEU A 439 18.43 6.97 18.04
C LEU A 439 17.01 6.58 18.43
N ALA A 440 16.62 6.65 19.71
CA ALA A 440 15.25 6.37 20.15
C ALA A 440 14.21 7.26 19.45
N LEU A 441 14.49 8.57 19.34
CA LEU A 441 13.62 9.54 18.66
C LEU A 441 13.54 9.33 17.13
N ILE A 442 14.57 8.75 16.50
CA ILE A 442 14.63 8.46 15.06
C ILE A 442 13.98 7.10 14.72
N THR A 443 14.23 6.06 15.53
CA THR A 443 13.73 4.70 15.29
C THR A 443 12.28 4.51 15.68
N ASP A 444 11.76 5.35 16.59
CA ASP A 444 10.47 5.17 17.27
C ASP A 444 10.35 3.83 18.03
N ARG A 445 11.50 3.20 18.34
CA ARG A 445 11.62 1.85 18.90
C ARG A 445 12.80 1.76 19.86
N MET A 446 12.51 1.60 21.16
CA MET A 446 13.55 1.29 22.15
C MET A 446 13.13 0.24 23.20
N ARG A 447 12.50 -0.85 22.76
CA ARG A 447 12.30 -2.08 23.57
C ARG A 447 13.34 -3.19 23.33
N SER A 448 14.29 -3.02 22.41
CA SER A 448 15.21 -4.09 21.95
C SER A 448 16.71 -3.80 22.10
N LEU A 449 17.12 -2.76 22.84
CA LEU A 449 18.53 -2.32 22.93
C LEU A 449 19.12 -2.30 24.36
N ILE A 450 18.72 -3.24 25.21
CA ILE A 450 19.42 -3.56 26.46
C ILE A 450 19.60 -5.07 26.55
N PRO A 451 20.84 -5.61 26.56
CA PRO A 451 21.09 -7.01 26.88
C PRO A 451 20.73 -7.31 28.34
N THR A 452 19.81 -8.24 28.57
CA THR A 452 19.35 -8.60 29.91
C THR A 452 20.43 -9.35 30.69
N LEU A 453 20.80 -8.85 31.87
CA LEU A 453 21.72 -9.52 32.80
C LEU A 453 21.21 -9.40 34.24
N LEU A 454 20.80 -10.55 34.80
CA LEU A 454 20.46 -10.81 36.22
C LEU A 454 19.21 -10.09 36.78
N ALA A 455 18.40 -10.68 37.66
CA ALA A 455 18.17 -12.10 37.98
C ALA A 455 16.84 -12.26 38.78
N PHE A 456 16.11 -13.36 38.52
CA PHE A 456 15.08 -14.01 39.37
C PHE A 456 13.79 -13.26 39.82
N SER A 457 12.68 -13.99 39.71
CA SER A 457 11.38 -13.87 40.43
C SER A 457 10.63 -12.51 40.44
N ALA A 458 9.36 -12.41 40.06
CA ALA A 458 8.29 -13.41 40.06
C ALA A 458 7.26 -13.22 38.92
N CYS A 459 6.24 -14.07 38.92
CA CYS A 459 5.23 -14.21 37.86
C CYS A 459 4.51 -12.90 37.44
N CYS A 460 4.69 -12.52 36.17
CA CYS A 460 3.61 -12.13 35.25
C CYS A 460 4.19 -11.82 33.87
N GLY A 461 4.25 -12.84 33.00
CA GLY A 461 4.60 -12.63 31.60
C GLY A 461 3.45 -11.94 30.87
N LEU A 462 3.58 -10.64 30.61
CA LEU A 462 2.70 -9.94 29.67
C LEU A 462 3.02 -10.38 28.24
N SER A 463 2.49 -11.53 27.85
CA SER A 463 2.27 -11.84 26.45
C SER A 463 1.40 -10.73 25.85
N ALA A 464 1.90 -10.09 24.79
CA ALA A 464 1.00 -9.41 23.88
C ALA A 464 0.11 -10.51 23.29
N GLY A 465 -1.19 -10.48 23.61
CA GLY A 465 -2.13 -11.49 23.12
C GLY A 465 -2.11 -11.52 21.60
N GLN A 466 -2.14 -12.73 21.01
CA GLN A 466 -2.34 -12.83 19.57
C GLN A 466 -3.73 -12.26 19.27
N GLN A 467 -3.78 -11.28 18.37
CA GLN A 467 -4.96 -10.45 18.14
C GLN A 467 -5.10 -10.17 16.64
N ILE A 468 -6.34 -10.30 16.15
CA ILE A 468 -6.70 -9.96 14.77
C ILE A 468 -7.34 -8.57 14.79
N TYR A 469 -6.66 -7.62 14.14
CA TYR A 469 -7.08 -6.22 14.01
C TYR A 469 -7.61 -5.90 12.62
N ASP A 470 -7.00 -6.49 11.59
CA ASP A 470 -7.33 -6.25 10.20
C ASP A 470 -8.15 -7.41 9.64
N VAL A 471 -9.29 -7.10 9.05
CA VAL A 471 -10.13 -8.04 8.33
C VAL A 471 -10.60 -7.40 7.03
N TRP A 472 -10.54 -8.14 5.93
CA TRP A 472 -10.89 -7.72 4.58
C TRP A 472 -11.94 -8.66 4.02
N GLN A 473 -13.00 -8.14 3.41
CA GLN A 473 -14.16 -8.93 3.00
C GLN A 473 -14.57 -8.66 1.55
N THR A 474 -14.93 -9.74 0.85
CA THR A 474 -15.78 -9.75 -0.34
C THR A 474 -16.98 -10.62 -0.04
N THR A 475 -18.20 -10.16 -0.31
CA THR A 475 -19.44 -10.94 -0.08
C THR A 475 -20.05 -11.41 -1.40
N TRP A 476 -20.81 -12.52 -1.37
CA TRP A 476 -21.45 -13.09 -2.56
C TRP A 476 -22.36 -12.08 -3.29
N ASP A 477 -23.07 -11.26 -2.52
CA ASP A 477 -24.03 -10.24 -2.95
C ASP A 477 -23.38 -8.97 -3.52
N ARG A 478 -22.03 -8.91 -3.52
CA ARG A 478 -21.21 -7.77 -3.91
C ARG A 478 -21.41 -6.50 -3.05
N SER A 479 -22.07 -6.59 -1.88
CA SER A 479 -22.19 -5.46 -0.94
C SER A 479 -20.84 -5.07 -0.33
N LYS A 480 -19.87 -6.00 -0.32
CA LYS A 480 -18.44 -5.73 -0.15
C LYS A 480 -17.64 -6.37 -1.29
N LEU A 481 -16.64 -5.64 -1.78
CA LEU A 481 -15.71 -6.06 -2.83
C LEU A 481 -14.30 -5.68 -2.37
N PHE A 482 -13.49 -6.66 -1.98
CA PHE A 482 -12.16 -6.52 -1.36
C PHE A 482 -12.08 -5.30 -0.42
N THR A 483 -13.01 -5.24 0.53
CA THR A 483 -13.26 -4.06 1.37
C THR A 483 -12.72 -4.28 2.78
N SER A 484 -11.87 -3.36 3.27
CA SER A 484 -11.44 -3.37 4.68
C SER A 484 -12.65 -3.25 5.61
N SER A 485 -12.70 -4.09 6.63
CA SER A 485 -13.81 -4.23 7.58
C SER A 485 -13.28 -4.69 8.95
N PRO A 486 -12.40 -3.90 9.60
CA PRO A 486 -11.86 -4.24 10.91
C PRO A 486 -12.99 -4.36 11.96
N PRO A 487 -12.86 -5.28 12.93
CA PRO A 487 -13.83 -5.41 14.01
C PRO A 487 -13.78 -4.19 14.96
N SER A 488 -14.89 -3.90 15.64
CA SER A 488 -14.99 -2.80 16.61
C SER A 488 -14.12 -2.98 17.87
N SER A 489 -13.65 -4.20 18.12
CA SER A 489 -12.60 -4.52 19.08
C SER A 489 -11.75 -5.68 18.54
N PRO A 490 -10.46 -5.80 18.94
CA PRO A 490 -9.59 -6.85 18.40
C PRO A 490 -10.09 -8.25 18.76
N ILE A 491 -10.08 -9.18 17.79
CA ILE A 491 -10.45 -10.56 18.06
C ILE A 491 -9.25 -11.23 18.73
N ASN A 492 -9.39 -11.50 20.04
CA ASN A 492 -8.35 -12.10 20.85
C ASN A 492 -8.30 -13.62 20.64
N PHE A 493 -7.09 -14.18 20.54
CA PHE A 493 -6.86 -15.59 20.83
C PHE A 493 -6.79 -15.80 22.35
N GLY A 494 -7.47 -16.83 22.86
CA GLY A 494 -7.49 -17.19 24.28
C GLY A 494 -7.40 -18.70 24.52
N SER A 495 -7.60 -19.11 25.78
CA SER A 495 -7.77 -20.51 26.16
C SER A 495 -9.06 -21.10 25.57
N SER A 496 -9.11 -22.43 25.44
CA SER A 496 -10.17 -23.21 24.78
C SER A 496 -11.59 -22.69 25.02
N GLY A 497 -12.27 -22.29 23.94
CA GLY A 497 -13.70 -21.95 23.96
C GLY A 497 -14.58 -23.17 23.73
N SER A 498 -15.90 -22.95 23.69
CA SER A 498 -16.85 -23.97 23.27
C SER A 498 -16.65 -24.36 21.80
N SER A 499 -16.84 -25.64 21.49
CA SER A 499 -16.73 -26.17 20.13
C SER A 499 -17.72 -25.46 19.20
N SER A 500 -17.21 -24.98 18.06
CA SER A 500 -18.02 -24.55 16.92
C SER A 500 -18.03 -25.62 15.84
N ASP A 501 -19.02 -25.57 14.96
CA ASP A 501 -19.24 -26.53 13.86
C ASP A 501 -18.11 -26.55 12.81
N LEU A 502 -17.20 -25.58 12.86
CA LEU A 502 -15.95 -25.56 12.09
C LEU A 502 -14.77 -25.14 12.98
N THR A 503 -13.75 -25.98 13.08
CA THR A 503 -12.42 -25.58 13.59
C THR A 503 -11.43 -25.50 12.43
N ILE A 504 -10.76 -24.36 12.31
CA ILE A 504 -9.67 -24.10 11.36
C ILE A 504 -8.37 -24.10 12.15
N ARG A 505 -7.58 -25.17 12.06
CA ARG A 505 -6.25 -25.24 12.70
C ARG A 505 -5.18 -24.81 11.71
N VAL A 506 -4.41 -23.78 12.07
CA VAL A 506 -3.21 -23.35 11.35
C VAL A 506 -1.99 -23.94 12.03
N ASP A 507 -1.14 -24.61 11.27
CA ASP A 507 0.07 -25.29 11.75
C ASP A 507 1.32 -24.59 11.23
N ASP A 508 2.02 -23.85 12.10
CA ASP A 508 3.27 -23.19 11.79
C ASP A 508 4.52 -24.07 11.96
N GLY A 509 4.36 -25.33 12.36
CA GLY A 509 5.38 -26.36 12.17
C GLY A 509 5.39 -26.91 10.73
N SER A 510 4.27 -26.83 10.02
CA SER A 510 4.11 -27.29 8.64
C SER A 510 4.30 -26.12 7.65
N VAL A 511 5.55 -25.83 7.31
CA VAL A 511 5.91 -24.73 6.38
C VAL A 511 6.21 -25.29 4.99
N ALA A 512 5.48 -24.80 3.99
CA ALA A 512 5.62 -25.21 2.59
C ALA A 512 6.34 -24.14 1.75
N GLN A 513 6.02 -24.03 0.46
CA GLN A 513 6.77 -23.22 -0.49
C GLN A 513 6.68 -21.70 -0.23
N GLU A 514 7.76 -21.00 -0.59
CA GLU A 514 7.79 -19.54 -0.70
C GLU A 514 6.89 -19.06 -1.84
N ILE A 515 6.09 -18.02 -1.60
CA ILE A 515 5.21 -17.38 -2.57
C ILE A 515 5.99 -16.32 -3.36
N ALA A 516 6.16 -16.53 -4.66
CA ALA A 516 6.71 -15.55 -5.59
C ALA A 516 5.79 -14.34 -5.75
N GLY A 517 4.48 -14.54 -5.90
CA GLY A 517 3.50 -13.44 -5.89
C GLY A 517 2.36 -13.59 -6.90
N PHE A 518 1.52 -12.56 -6.95
CA PHE A 518 0.26 -12.53 -7.70
C PHE A 518 0.15 -11.33 -8.63
N GLY A 519 -0.60 -11.47 -9.71
CA GLY A 519 -0.86 -10.40 -10.68
C GLY A 519 -1.32 -10.92 -12.04
N GLY A 520 -0.63 -10.53 -13.11
CA GLY A 520 -0.98 -10.96 -14.46
C GLY A 520 -0.04 -10.40 -15.52
N THR A 521 -0.45 -10.47 -16.79
CA THR A 521 0.37 -10.04 -17.94
C THR A 521 0.07 -8.61 -18.36
N LEU A 522 1.13 -7.80 -18.48
CA LEU A 522 1.10 -6.51 -19.15
C LEU A 522 1.34 -6.74 -20.64
N THR A 523 0.28 -7.13 -21.36
CA THR A 523 0.26 -7.20 -22.83
C THR A 523 0.31 -5.80 -23.44
N ASP A 524 0.58 -5.70 -24.75
CA ASP A 524 0.49 -4.42 -25.47
C ASP A 524 -0.93 -3.85 -25.38
N SER A 525 -1.97 -4.68 -25.54
CA SER A 525 -3.37 -4.27 -25.37
C SER A 525 -3.65 -3.73 -23.96
N ALA A 526 -3.12 -4.37 -22.92
CA ALA A 526 -3.29 -3.90 -21.53
C ALA A 526 -2.55 -2.59 -21.28
N ALA A 527 -1.32 -2.47 -21.77
CA ALA A 527 -0.55 -1.23 -21.66
C ALA A 527 -1.16 -0.08 -22.47
N LEU A 528 -1.70 -0.34 -23.67
CA LEU A 528 -2.44 0.64 -24.46
C LEU A 528 -3.72 1.09 -23.74
N THR A 529 -4.48 0.14 -23.19
CA THR A 529 -5.71 0.40 -22.43
C THR A 529 -5.43 1.28 -21.20
N LEU A 530 -4.39 0.94 -20.44
CA LEU A 530 -3.94 1.71 -19.29
C LEU A 530 -3.37 3.09 -19.67
N ASN A 531 -2.62 3.20 -20.77
CA ASN A 531 -2.11 4.48 -21.29
C ASN A 531 -3.26 5.38 -21.78
N ASN A 532 -4.29 4.80 -22.40
CA ASN A 532 -5.49 5.52 -22.80
C ASN A 532 -6.29 5.98 -21.58
N LEU A 533 -6.35 5.21 -20.49
CA LEU A 533 -6.90 5.68 -19.21
C LEU A 533 -6.07 6.83 -18.63
N LYS A 534 -4.73 6.71 -18.60
CA LYS A 534 -3.81 7.76 -18.13
C LYS A 534 -4.02 9.10 -18.84
N SER A 535 -4.21 9.07 -20.16
CA SER A 535 -4.43 10.26 -20.98
C SER A 535 -5.84 10.88 -20.81
N ARG A 536 -6.88 10.06 -20.60
CA ARG A 536 -8.28 10.55 -20.45
C ARG A 536 -8.60 10.96 -19.01
N ASN A 537 -8.16 10.18 -18.03
CA ASN A 537 -8.39 10.43 -16.61
C ASN A 537 -7.21 9.90 -15.78
N SER A 538 -6.15 10.72 -15.69
CA SER A 538 -4.94 10.45 -14.92
C SER A 538 -5.20 10.16 -13.43
N ASN A 539 -6.24 10.76 -12.83
CA ASN A 539 -6.61 10.47 -11.44
C ASN A 539 -7.13 9.03 -11.28
N ASN A 540 -8.05 8.61 -12.15
CA ASN A 540 -8.54 7.24 -12.18
C ASN A 540 -7.41 6.24 -12.46
N TYR A 541 -6.53 6.54 -13.41
CA TYR A 541 -5.34 5.75 -13.70
C TYR A 541 -4.44 5.53 -12.46
N TRP A 542 -4.08 6.60 -11.75
CA TRP A 542 -3.21 6.49 -10.58
C TRP A 542 -3.91 5.88 -9.36
N ASN A 543 -5.22 6.04 -9.23
CA ASN A 543 -6.00 5.36 -8.18
C ASN A 543 -6.07 3.86 -8.45
N LEU A 544 -6.31 3.46 -9.70
CA LEU A 544 -6.26 2.07 -10.16
C LEU A 544 -4.90 1.43 -9.88
N LEU A 545 -3.80 2.04 -10.37
CA LEU A 545 -2.45 1.49 -10.17
C LEU A 545 -2.07 1.33 -8.70
N ARG A 546 -2.43 2.29 -7.83
CA ARG A 546 -2.19 2.15 -6.38
C ARG A 546 -3.02 1.03 -5.77
N TYR A 547 -4.33 0.99 -6.03
CA TYR A 547 -5.20 -0.05 -5.47
C TYR A 547 -4.80 -1.46 -5.92
N MET A 548 -4.29 -1.61 -7.15
CA MET A 548 -3.74 -2.88 -7.63
C MET A 548 -2.37 -3.20 -7.01
N PHE A 549 -1.38 -2.31 -7.13
CA PHE A 549 0.03 -2.68 -6.93
C PHE A 549 0.67 -2.20 -5.62
N ASP A 550 0.09 -1.26 -4.86
CA ASP A 550 0.75 -0.69 -3.68
C ASP A 550 0.99 -1.77 -2.59
N THR A 551 2.26 -2.05 -2.31
CA THR A 551 2.73 -3.01 -1.29
C THR A 551 3.10 -2.35 0.03
N THR A 552 2.75 -1.08 0.22
CA THR A 552 2.90 -0.38 1.50
C THR A 552 2.02 -1.02 2.58
N ASP A 553 2.59 -1.18 3.78
CA ASP A 553 1.88 -1.73 4.92
C ASP A 553 0.68 -0.86 5.33
N GLY A 554 -0.43 -1.49 5.70
CA GLY A 554 -1.69 -0.78 6.00
C GLY A 554 -2.37 -0.08 4.82
N ALA A 555 -1.78 -0.03 3.63
CA ALA A 555 -2.38 0.65 2.47
C ALA A 555 -3.70 -0.01 2.03
N ASN A 556 -4.64 0.82 1.58
CA ASN A 556 -5.91 0.37 1.00
C ASN A 556 -5.69 -0.13 -0.45
N ALA A 557 -5.06 -1.30 -0.59
CA ALA A 557 -4.60 -1.86 -1.88
C ALA A 557 -4.37 -3.38 -1.80
N ALA A 558 -4.46 -4.07 -2.94
CA ALA A 558 -4.23 -5.51 -3.08
C ALA A 558 -2.74 -5.90 -3.01
N GLY A 559 -1.84 -5.06 -3.52
CA GLY A 559 -0.39 -5.30 -3.50
C GLY A 559 0.08 -6.38 -4.46
N LEU A 560 -0.48 -6.42 -5.68
CA LEU A 560 0.00 -7.27 -6.77
C LEU A 560 1.50 -7.06 -6.98
N SER A 561 2.23 -8.17 -7.10
CA SER A 561 3.68 -8.24 -6.88
C SER A 561 4.42 -9.06 -7.93
N TYR A 562 3.73 -9.59 -8.94
CA TYR A 562 4.33 -10.33 -10.04
C TYR A 562 3.63 -9.97 -11.37
N VAL A 563 4.41 -9.59 -12.38
CA VAL A 563 3.93 -9.18 -13.71
C VAL A 563 4.68 -9.94 -14.80
N ARG A 564 3.92 -10.55 -15.72
CA ARG A 564 4.40 -11.21 -16.94
C ARG A 564 4.37 -10.22 -18.11
N VAL A 565 5.29 -10.30 -19.07
CA VAL A 565 5.39 -9.32 -20.18
C VAL A 565 5.81 -10.03 -21.49
N PRO A 566 5.16 -9.76 -22.64
CA PRO A 566 5.58 -10.29 -23.93
C PRO A 566 6.98 -9.85 -24.39
N ILE A 567 7.68 -10.73 -25.10
CA ILE A 567 8.89 -10.43 -25.90
C ILE A 567 8.49 -10.46 -27.38
N GLY A 568 8.04 -9.31 -27.89
CA GLY A 568 7.40 -9.22 -29.21
C GLY A 568 5.87 -9.34 -29.10
N ALA A 569 5.21 -9.46 -30.25
CA ALA A 569 3.76 -9.50 -30.34
C ALA A 569 3.12 -10.75 -29.72
N SER A 570 1.91 -10.54 -29.21
CA SER A 570 1.00 -11.56 -28.71
C SER A 570 -0.30 -11.59 -29.54
N ASP A 571 -1.24 -12.44 -29.14
CA ASP A 571 -2.66 -12.32 -29.52
C ASP A 571 -3.33 -11.04 -28.97
N PHE A 572 -2.70 -10.38 -27.99
CA PHE A 572 -3.07 -9.09 -27.41
C PHE A 572 -2.04 -7.98 -27.75
N SER A 573 -1.72 -7.87 -29.05
CA SER A 573 -0.91 -6.81 -29.64
C SER A 573 -1.61 -6.17 -30.85
N ALA A 574 -1.32 -4.90 -31.14
CA ALA A 574 -1.96 -4.18 -32.25
C ALA A 574 -1.54 -4.70 -33.65
N SER A 575 -0.34 -5.27 -33.75
CA SER A 575 0.24 -5.87 -34.95
C SER A 575 1.16 -7.04 -34.58
N VAL A 576 1.56 -7.84 -35.57
CA VAL A 576 2.61 -8.84 -35.41
C VAL A 576 3.98 -8.17 -35.58
N TYR A 577 4.88 -8.40 -34.63
CA TYR A 577 6.29 -7.98 -34.65
C TYR A 577 7.09 -8.86 -33.69
N SER A 578 8.39 -9.01 -33.92
CA SER A 578 9.37 -9.49 -32.94
C SER A 578 10.33 -8.36 -32.59
N LEU A 579 11.33 -8.61 -31.75
CA LEU A 579 12.38 -7.63 -31.50
C LEU A 579 13.45 -7.62 -32.61
N ASP A 580 13.40 -8.53 -33.60
CA ASP A 580 14.34 -8.57 -34.73
C ASP A 580 13.77 -9.26 -35.99
N ASP A 581 12.85 -8.59 -36.69
CA ASP A 581 12.16 -9.14 -37.87
C ASP A 581 13.00 -9.15 -39.18
N ASN A 582 14.28 -8.75 -39.13
CA ASN A 582 15.12 -8.77 -40.33
C ASN A 582 15.55 -10.19 -40.66
N SER A 583 15.33 -10.63 -41.90
CA SER A 583 15.65 -12.01 -42.29
C SER A 583 17.12 -12.33 -42.04
N ASP A 584 17.33 -13.44 -41.33
CA ASP A 584 18.64 -14.07 -41.15
C ASP A 584 19.70 -13.20 -40.43
N ASP A 585 19.28 -12.22 -39.62
CA ASP A 585 20.19 -11.48 -38.71
C ASP A 585 20.65 -12.34 -37.52
N THR A 586 21.44 -13.35 -37.85
CA THR A 586 22.17 -14.22 -36.94
C THR A 586 23.19 -13.48 -36.05
N SER A 587 23.52 -12.23 -36.38
CA SER A 587 24.35 -11.34 -35.56
C SER A 587 23.54 -10.53 -34.53
N PHE A 588 22.22 -10.45 -34.75
CA PHE A 588 21.28 -9.60 -34.04
C PHE A 588 21.73 -8.13 -34.01
N SER A 589 22.23 -7.63 -35.14
CA SER A 589 22.65 -6.23 -35.32
C SER A 589 21.47 -5.26 -35.34
N GLN A 590 20.30 -5.73 -35.81
CA GLN A 590 19.06 -4.97 -35.96
C GLN A 590 18.04 -5.26 -34.85
N PHE A 591 18.44 -6.01 -33.82
CA PHE A 591 17.65 -6.25 -32.61
C PHE A 591 17.34 -4.91 -31.93
N ASP A 592 16.06 -4.58 -31.81
CA ASP A 592 15.60 -3.36 -31.15
C ASP A 592 14.40 -3.63 -30.23
N ILE A 593 14.60 -3.31 -28.95
CA ILE A 593 13.57 -3.37 -27.91
C ILE A 593 12.45 -2.34 -28.14
N ASN A 594 12.72 -1.25 -28.86
CA ASN A 594 11.75 -0.19 -29.16
C ASN A 594 10.78 -0.54 -30.29
N ARG A 595 10.89 -1.74 -30.90
CA ARG A 595 9.81 -2.33 -31.70
C ARG A 595 8.58 -2.63 -30.85
N ALA A 596 8.78 -2.98 -29.57
CA ALA A 596 7.68 -3.06 -28.61
C ALA A 596 7.16 -1.64 -28.31
N PRO A 597 5.84 -1.41 -28.31
CA PRO A 597 5.26 -0.07 -28.16
C PRO A 597 5.77 0.69 -26.93
N SER A 598 6.13 1.97 -27.10
CA SER A 598 6.71 2.79 -26.03
C SER A 598 5.79 2.96 -24.80
N TYR A 599 4.47 2.80 -24.96
CA TYR A 599 3.53 2.77 -23.85
C TYR A 599 3.71 1.54 -22.94
N LEU A 600 4.20 0.40 -23.43
CA LEU A 600 4.48 -0.80 -22.62
C LEU A 600 5.45 -0.47 -21.49
N PHE A 601 6.60 0.09 -21.84
CA PHE A 601 7.64 0.49 -20.90
C PHE A 601 7.24 1.72 -20.05
N SER A 602 6.38 2.60 -20.57
CA SER A 602 5.78 3.71 -19.81
C SER A 602 4.94 3.18 -18.64
N ILE A 603 4.00 2.27 -18.92
CA ILE A 603 3.12 1.67 -17.90
C ILE A 603 3.89 0.75 -16.95
N LEU A 604 4.84 -0.06 -17.45
CA LEU A 604 5.69 -0.91 -16.60
C LEU A 604 6.53 -0.07 -15.61
N LYS A 605 7.00 1.11 -16.04
CA LYS A 605 7.71 2.06 -15.18
C LYS A 605 6.81 2.73 -14.14
N ASP A 606 5.56 3.04 -14.48
CA ASP A 606 4.60 3.55 -13.51
C ASP A 606 4.24 2.47 -12.47
N ILE A 607 4.00 1.23 -12.90
CA ILE A 607 3.80 0.08 -11.99
C ILE A 607 5.01 -0.09 -11.06
N TYR A 608 6.23 -0.07 -11.58
CA TYR A 608 7.46 -0.15 -10.77
C TYR A 608 7.65 1.06 -9.82
N SER A 609 7.07 2.22 -10.16
CA SER A 609 7.08 3.40 -9.28
C SER A 609 6.13 3.29 -8.08
N VAL A 610 5.03 2.53 -8.23
CA VAL A 610 4.10 2.18 -7.15
C VAL A 610 4.63 0.98 -6.35
N ASN A 611 5.14 -0.04 -7.04
CA ASN A 611 5.67 -1.26 -6.43
C ASN A 611 7.10 -1.57 -6.93
N PRO A 612 8.14 -1.01 -6.28
CA PRO A 612 9.54 -1.30 -6.63
C PRO A 612 9.99 -2.71 -6.22
N ARG A 613 9.08 -3.57 -5.75
CA ARG A 613 9.30 -4.99 -5.46
C ARG A 613 8.61 -5.93 -6.46
N VAL A 614 7.95 -5.37 -7.50
CA VAL A 614 7.28 -6.17 -8.52
C VAL A 614 8.29 -7.06 -9.24
N LYS A 615 8.05 -8.36 -9.22
CA LYS A 615 8.82 -9.33 -10.00
C LYS A 615 8.40 -9.20 -11.47
N ILE A 616 9.38 -9.20 -12.38
CA ILE A 616 9.14 -9.09 -13.83
C ILE A 616 9.54 -10.42 -14.49
N HIS A 617 8.62 -11.01 -15.23
CA HIS A 617 8.78 -12.27 -15.96
C HIS A 617 8.56 -12.00 -17.45
N ILE A 618 9.55 -12.26 -18.31
CA ILE A 618 9.42 -12.04 -19.75
C ILE A 618 9.34 -13.36 -20.52
N LEU A 619 8.53 -13.42 -21.58
CA LEU A 619 8.51 -14.56 -22.50
C LEU A 619 7.99 -14.19 -23.90
N PRO A 620 8.41 -14.90 -24.96
CA PRO A 620 7.89 -14.71 -26.32
C PRO A 620 6.68 -15.62 -26.60
N TRP A 621 5.76 -15.17 -27.46
CA TRP A 621 4.74 -16.04 -28.07
C TRP A 621 5.26 -16.70 -29.34
N SER A 622 6.29 -16.15 -29.97
CA SER A 622 6.93 -16.73 -31.14
C SER A 622 8.35 -16.18 -31.30
N PRO A 623 9.31 -17.01 -31.78
CA PRO A 623 10.53 -16.54 -32.42
C PRO A 623 10.24 -15.55 -33.57
N PRO A 624 11.23 -14.72 -33.95
CA PRO A 624 11.23 -13.98 -35.20
C PRO A 624 10.92 -14.89 -36.40
N ALA A 625 10.15 -14.39 -37.36
CA ALA A 625 9.57 -15.19 -38.45
C ALA A 625 10.61 -16.00 -39.25
N TRP A 626 11.80 -15.44 -39.48
CA TRP A 626 12.89 -16.10 -40.21
C TRP A 626 13.46 -17.35 -39.51
N MET A 627 13.33 -17.45 -38.18
CA MET A 627 13.75 -18.63 -37.41
C MET A 627 12.80 -19.83 -37.56
N LYS A 628 11.63 -19.65 -38.18
CA LYS A 628 10.55 -20.64 -38.21
C LYS A 628 10.36 -21.31 -39.55
N ASP A 629 9.85 -22.53 -39.55
CA ASP A 629 9.68 -23.39 -40.73
C ASP A 629 8.86 -22.75 -41.85
N ASN A 630 7.73 -22.13 -41.49
CA ASN A 630 6.76 -21.48 -42.36
C ASN A 630 7.08 -20.01 -42.71
N GLY A 631 8.15 -19.44 -42.17
CA GLY A 631 8.50 -18.02 -42.35
C GLY A 631 7.51 -17.04 -41.71
N SER A 632 6.74 -17.46 -40.70
CA SER A 632 5.67 -16.68 -40.06
C SER A 632 5.74 -16.76 -38.53
N MET A 633 5.47 -15.65 -37.84
CA MET A 633 5.28 -15.70 -36.38
C MET A 633 3.97 -16.39 -36.00
N LYS A 634 2.96 -16.42 -36.87
CA LYS A 634 1.68 -17.11 -36.64
C LYS A 634 1.79 -18.57 -37.10
N GLY A 635 1.56 -19.51 -36.19
CA GLY A 635 1.69 -20.96 -36.40
C GLY A 635 3.11 -21.42 -36.76
N GLY A 636 3.36 -22.72 -36.80
CA GLY A 636 4.62 -23.34 -37.24
C GLY A 636 5.72 -23.46 -36.18
N THR A 637 6.72 -24.27 -36.50
CA THR A 637 7.77 -24.78 -35.61
C THR A 637 9.04 -23.91 -35.67
N LEU A 638 9.81 -23.89 -34.57
CA LEU A 638 11.19 -23.39 -34.61
C LEU A 638 12.07 -24.35 -35.45
N LYS A 639 12.83 -23.82 -36.41
CA LYS A 639 13.81 -24.61 -37.19
C LYS A 639 14.91 -25.16 -36.25
N SER A 640 15.28 -26.43 -36.40
CA SER A 640 16.24 -27.10 -35.52
C SER A 640 17.64 -26.46 -35.50
N ASN A 641 18.06 -25.82 -36.59
CA ASN A 641 19.32 -25.07 -36.65
C ASN A 641 19.29 -23.70 -35.94
N MET A 642 18.13 -23.27 -35.40
CA MET A 642 17.96 -21.94 -34.81
C MET A 642 18.11 -21.89 -33.28
N VAL A 643 18.28 -23.03 -32.59
CA VAL A 643 18.45 -23.12 -31.12
C VAL A 643 19.46 -22.10 -30.55
N GLN A 644 20.63 -21.98 -31.18
CA GLN A 644 21.72 -21.10 -30.71
C GLN A 644 21.48 -19.61 -31.00
N TYR A 645 20.70 -19.31 -32.03
CA TYR A 645 20.28 -17.94 -32.35
C TYR A 645 19.12 -17.53 -31.44
N TYR A 646 18.11 -18.38 -31.26
CA TYR A 646 16.96 -18.09 -30.42
C TYR A 646 17.30 -17.91 -28.93
N SER A 647 18.19 -18.75 -28.37
CA SER A 647 18.76 -18.51 -27.02
C SER A 647 19.56 -17.20 -26.93
N THR A 648 20.09 -16.68 -28.04
CA THR A 648 20.77 -15.37 -28.11
C THR A 648 19.76 -14.21 -28.21
N TYR A 649 18.65 -14.39 -28.92
CA TYR A 649 17.50 -13.45 -28.93
C TYR A 649 16.93 -13.26 -27.52
N LEU A 650 16.71 -14.37 -26.80
CA LEU A 650 16.25 -14.36 -25.40
C LEU A 650 17.26 -13.65 -24.46
N LEU A 651 18.57 -13.87 -24.64
CA LEU A 651 19.60 -13.11 -23.92
C LEU A 651 19.51 -11.59 -24.23
N LYS A 652 19.40 -11.19 -25.50
CA LYS A 652 19.35 -9.76 -25.86
C LYS A 652 18.09 -9.09 -25.33
N ALA A 653 16.95 -9.78 -25.28
CA ALA A 653 15.75 -9.32 -24.59
C ALA A 653 16.00 -9.13 -23.09
N ALA A 654 16.59 -10.12 -22.41
CA ALA A 654 16.89 -10.04 -20.99
C ALA A 654 17.81 -8.85 -20.64
N GLN A 655 18.88 -8.66 -21.42
CA GLN A 655 19.77 -7.50 -21.28
C GLN A 655 19.07 -6.17 -21.61
N ALA A 656 18.14 -6.14 -22.57
CA ALA A 656 17.44 -4.90 -22.93
C ALA A 656 16.52 -4.41 -21.81
N PHE A 657 15.72 -5.29 -21.21
CA PHE A 657 14.92 -4.96 -20.01
C PHE A 657 15.81 -4.43 -18.88
N GLN A 658 16.95 -5.10 -18.61
CA GLN A 658 17.90 -4.64 -17.59
C GLN A 658 18.47 -3.24 -17.90
N ARG A 659 18.86 -2.96 -19.15
CA ARG A 659 19.34 -1.62 -19.60
C ARG A 659 18.26 -0.53 -19.45
N MET A 660 16.98 -0.88 -19.61
CA MET A 660 15.85 0.05 -19.42
C MET A 660 15.51 0.29 -17.94
N GLY A 661 16.18 -0.41 -17.01
CA GLY A 661 15.98 -0.29 -15.57
C GLY A 661 14.98 -1.29 -14.98
N PHE A 662 14.61 -2.33 -15.73
CA PHE A 662 13.71 -3.40 -15.30
C PHE A 662 14.51 -4.67 -14.95
N PRO A 663 14.87 -4.89 -13.67
CA PRO A 663 15.52 -6.12 -13.25
C PRO A 663 14.54 -7.29 -13.37
N LEU A 664 14.97 -8.37 -14.03
CA LEU A 664 14.14 -9.54 -14.27
C LEU A 664 14.21 -10.52 -13.10
N TYR A 665 13.06 -11.11 -12.78
CA TYR A 665 12.94 -12.26 -11.90
C TYR A 665 13.04 -13.57 -12.71
N ALA A 666 12.37 -13.64 -13.86
CA ALA A 666 12.31 -14.84 -14.69
C ALA A 666 12.27 -14.52 -16.20
N ILE A 667 12.64 -15.52 -16.99
CA ILE A 667 12.41 -15.63 -18.43
C ILE A 667 11.87 -17.04 -18.74
N SER A 668 10.94 -17.15 -19.69
CA SER A 668 10.53 -18.45 -20.25
C SER A 668 10.89 -18.55 -21.73
N ILE A 669 11.05 -19.79 -22.20
CA ILE A 669 11.57 -20.08 -23.55
C ILE A 669 10.53 -19.80 -24.64
N GLN A 670 9.26 -20.12 -24.38
CA GLN A 670 8.16 -20.05 -25.32
C GLN A 670 6.83 -20.07 -24.54
N ASN A 671 5.85 -19.26 -24.94
CA ASN A 671 4.47 -19.39 -24.48
C ASN A 671 3.79 -20.56 -25.20
N GLU A 672 3.22 -21.52 -24.48
CA GLU A 672 2.48 -22.64 -25.04
C GLU A 672 3.20 -23.39 -26.20
N PRO A 673 4.32 -24.07 -25.94
CA PRO A 673 5.15 -24.77 -26.95
C PRO A 673 4.47 -25.98 -27.61
N GLN A 674 3.20 -26.29 -27.31
CA GLN A 674 2.38 -27.29 -28.01
C GLN A 674 1.24 -26.65 -28.84
N ASN A 675 1.05 -25.32 -28.77
CA ASN A 675 0.01 -24.58 -29.49
C ASN A 675 0.51 -24.14 -30.88
N ASP A 676 -0.24 -24.51 -31.94
CA ASP A 676 0.02 -24.16 -33.34
C ASP A 676 -1.16 -23.37 -33.94
N ASN A 677 -1.43 -22.18 -33.41
CA ASN A 677 -2.50 -21.32 -33.93
C ASN A 677 -2.01 -20.41 -35.07
N PRO A 678 -2.52 -20.55 -36.32
CA PRO A 678 -2.07 -19.76 -37.46
C PRO A 678 -2.66 -18.34 -37.50
N THR A 679 -3.49 -17.93 -36.53
CA THR A 679 -4.16 -16.61 -36.55
C THR A 679 -3.45 -15.55 -35.71
N TYR A 680 -2.59 -15.93 -34.77
CA TYR A 680 -1.81 -15.05 -33.89
C TYR A 680 -0.43 -15.67 -33.58
N PRO A 681 0.54 -14.90 -33.01
CA PRO A 681 1.86 -15.42 -32.69
C PRO A 681 1.82 -16.67 -31.79
N THR A 682 2.43 -17.75 -32.27
CA THR A 682 2.56 -19.07 -31.60
C THR A 682 3.84 -19.74 -32.10
N CYS A 683 4.37 -20.73 -31.39
CA CYS A 683 5.45 -21.56 -31.93
C CYS A 683 5.55 -22.91 -31.21
N THR A 684 5.51 -23.99 -31.97
CA THR A 684 5.69 -25.34 -31.42
C THR A 684 7.16 -25.68 -31.20
N MET A 685 7.44 -26.38 -30.11
CA MET A 685 8.78 -26.87 -29.73
C MET A 685 8.64 -28.23 -29.03
N THR A 686 9.55 -29.16 -29.31
CA THR A 686 9.64 -30.42 -28.52
C THR A 686 10.37 -30.17 -27.19
N PRO A 687 10.20 -31.02 -26.16
CA PRO A 687 10.96 -30.91 -24.91
C PRO A 687 12.48 -30.91 -25.11
N SER A 688 12.95 -31.58 -26.17
CA SER A 688 14.37 -31.57 -26.55
C SER A 688 14.82 -30.25 -27.18
N MET A 689 13.96 -29.62 -28.00
CA MET A 689 14.22 -28.29 -28.55
C MET A 689 14.25 -27.24 -27.44
N GLU A 690 13.21 -27.18 -26.60
CA GLU A 690 13.12 -26.25 -25.47
C GLU A 690 14.29 -26.44 -24.50
N GLY A 691 14.61 -27.69 -24.18
CA GLY A 691 15.72 -28.05 -23.30
C GLY A 691 17.09 -27.57 -23.80
N GLN A 692 17.38 -27.74 -25.09
CA GLN A 692 18.63 -27.26 -25.69
C GLN A 692 18.71 -25.73 -25.73
N ILE A 693 17.59 -25.04 -25.98
CA ILE A 693 17.51 -23.57 -25.87
C ILE A 693 17.76 -23.14 -24.42
N GLY A 694 17.13 -23.83 -23.44
CA GLY A 694 17.27 -23.58 -22.01
C GLY A 694 18.72 -23.72 -21.52
N MET A 695 19.42 -24.79 -21.91
CA MET A 695 20.84 -24.99 -21.60
C MET A 695 21.69 -23.82 -22.14
N SER A 696 21.55 -23.52 -23.44
CA SER A 696 22.32 -22.43 -24.06
C SER A 696 21.97 -21.05 -23.47
N LEU A 697 20.71 -20.81 -23.11
CA LEU A 697 20.28 -19.60 -22.42
C LEU A 697 20.85 -19.52 -21.00
N ARG A 698 20.93 -20.62 -20.25
CA ARG A 698 21.53 -20.64 -18.91
C ARG A 698 23.00 -20.25 -18.96
N ASP A 699 23.77 -20.83 -19.86
CA ASP A 699 25.19 -20.51 -20.04
C ASP A 699 25.40 -19.06 -20.49
N LYS A 700 24.54 -18.57 -21.40
CA LYS A 700 24.51 -17.16 -21.83
C LYS A 700 24.19 -16.20 -20.69
N LEU A 701 23.16 -16.46 -19.88
CA LEU A 701 22.79 -15.62 -18.73
C LEU A 701 23.90 -15.63 -17.68
N ASN A 702 24.44 -16.80 -17.33
CA ASN A 702 25.54 -16.95 -16.38
C ASN A 702 26.77 -16.12 -16.83
N SER A 703 27.18 -16.28 -18.09
CA SER A 703 28.34 -15.58 -18.67
C SER A 703 28.17 -14.05 -18.79
N ASN A 704 26.93 -13.56 -18.69
CA ASN A 704 26.60 -12.12 -18.77
C ASN A 704 26.19 -11.54 -17.40
N GLY A 705 26.47 -12.22 -16.29
CA GLY A 705 26.15 -11.73 -14.94
C GLY A 705 24.65 -11.76 -14.58
N LEU A 706 23.84 -12.49 -15.35
CA LEU A 706 22.40 -12.66 -15.18
C LEU A 706 22.02 -14.02 -14.58
N SER A 707 22.96 -14.69 -13.89
CA SER A 707 22.74 -16.01 -13.27
C SER A 707 21.58 -16.06 -12.26
N GLY A 708 21.22 -14.93 -11.66
CA GLY A 708 20.07 -14.78 -10.77
C GLY A 708 18.70 -14.71 -11.47
N VAL A 709 18.66 -14.58 -12.80
CA VAL A 709 17.42 -14.65 -13.57
C VAL A 709 17.00 -16.12 -13.68
N LYS A 710 15.74 -16.39 -13.34
CA LYS A 710 15.18 -17.75 -13.41
C LYS A 710 14.84 -18.13 -14.84
N ILE A 711 15.07 -19.38 -15.21
CA ILE A 711 14.51 -19.95 -16.45
C ILE A 711 13.34 -20.84 -16.06
N ILE A 712 12.14 -20.49 -16.52
CA ILE A 712 10.93 -21.27 -16.34
C ILE A 712 10.61 -21.96 -17.67
N GLY A 713 10.32 -23.26 -17.63
CA GLY A 713 10.00 -24.04 -18.83
C GLY A 713 8.51 -24.31 -18.99
N PHE A 714 8.17 -24.97 -20.10
CA PHE A 714 6.86 -25.53 -20.43
C PHE A 714 5.71 -24.53 -20.69
N GLU A 715 5.37 -23.61 -19.78
CA GLU A 715 4.31 -22.58 -19.97
C GLU A 715 3.05 -23.05 -20.75
N HIS A 716 2.39 -24.12 -20.29
CA HIS A 716 1.18 -24.67 -20.94
C HIS A 716 0.23 -25.33 -19.92
N ASN A 717 -0.93 -25.75 -20.41
CA ASN A 717 -2.03 -26.36 -19.66
C ASN A 717 -1.65 -27.53 -18.74
N TRP A 718 -2.33 -27.59 -17.58
CA TRP A 718 -2.19 -28.63 -16.56
C TRP A 718 -2.32 -30.06 -17.06
N VAL A 719 -3.16 -30.33 -18.07
CA VAL A 719 -3.43 -31.69 -18.58
C VAL A 719 -2.15 -32.47 -18.96
N TYR A 720 -1.09 -31.79 -19.42
CA TYR A 720 0.17 -32.42 -19.82
C TYR A 720 1.23 -32.50 -18.70
N ALA A 721 0.89 -32.13 -17.45
CA ALA A 721 1.86 -31.99 -16.37
C ALA A 721 2.66 -33.26 -16.02
N GLY A 722 2.16 -34.45 -16.36
CA GLY A 722 2.88 -35.72 -16.21
C GLY A 722 3.82 -36.09 -17.37
N ASP A 723 3.85 -35.32 -18.47
CA ASP A 723 4.47 -35.70 -19.74
C ASP A 723 5.55 -34.70 -20.20
N TYR A 724 5.16 -33.63 -20.94
CA TYR A 724 6.11 -32.67 -21.51
C TYR A 724 7.08 -32.08 -20.48
N PRO A 725 6.63 -31.45 -19.36
CA PRO A 725 7.54 -30.84 -18.40
C PRO A 725 8.38 -31.88 -17.65
N VAL A 726 7.87 -33.11 -17.49
CA VAL A 726 8.63 -34.23 -16.92
C VAL A 726 9.78 -34.62 -17.86
N SER A 727 9.49 -34.83 -19.15
CA SER A 727 10.48 -35.13 -20.20
C SER A 727 11.54 -34.04 -20.34
N LEU A 728 11.13 -32.77 -20.27
CA LEU A 728 12.01 -31.59 -20.28
C LEU A 728 13.00 -31.63 -19.09
N MET A 729 12.50 -31.84 -17.87
CA MET A 729 13.33 -31.84 -16.67
C MET A 729 14.21 -33.08 -16.52
N GLN A 730 13.76 -34.26 -17.00
CA GLN A 730 14.57 -35.48 -17.02
C GLN A 730 15.86 -35.30 -17.81
N SER A 731 15.80 -34.62 -18.97
CA SER A 731 16.95 -34.48 -19.88
C SER A 731 17.73 -33.17 -19.69
N TYR A 732 17.06 -32.07 -19.32
CA TYR A 732 17.63 -30.71 -19.33
C TYR A 732 17.43 -29.94 -18.02
N GLY A 733 17.03 -30.62 -16.94
CA GLY A 733 16.66 -30.00 -15.67
C GLY A 733 17.75 -29.17 -14.97
N SER A 734 19.02 -29.19 -15.40
CA SER A 734 20.05 -28.27 -14.89
C SER A 734 19.87 -26.82 -15.36
N ALA A 735 19.23 -26.59 -16.50
CA ALA A 735 18.97 -25.24 -17.02
C ALA A 735 17.86 -24.50 -16.26
N PHE A 736 16.80 -25.20 -15.86
CA PHE A 736 15.53 -24.61 -15.43
C PHE A 736 15.38 -24.54 -13.91
N ASP A 737 14.76 -23.47 -13.41
CA ASP A 737 14.35 -23.30 -12.01
C ASP A 737 13.03 -24.04 -11.69
N GLY A 738 12.21 -24.27 -12.71
CA GLY A 738 10.83 -24.74 -12.57
C GLY A 738 10.05 -24.73 -13.87
N VAL A 739 8.74 -24.96 -13.78
CA VAL A 739 7.80 -24.92 -14.91
C VAL A 739 6.62 -23.98 -14.67
N GLY A 740 6.09 -23.42 -15.76
CA GLY A 740 4.86 -22.63 -15.81
C GLY A 740 3.66 -23.49 -16.21
N PHE A 741 2.52 -23.34 -15.53
CA PHE A 741 1.26 -23.98 -15.88
C PHE A 741 0.15 -22.97 -16.17
N HIS A 742 -0.67 -23.31 -17.17
CA HIS A 742 -1.87 -22.57 -17.58
C HIS A 742 -3.16 -23.34 -17.22
N CYS A 743 -4.29 -22.62 -17.15
CA CYS A 743 -5.55 -23.17 -16.66
C CYS A 743 -6.48 -23.79 -17.72
N TYR A 744 -6.17 -23.68 -19.02
CA TYR A 744 -7.18 -23.85 -20.07
C TYR A 744 -7.61 -25.30 -20.32
N GLU A 745 -6.79 -26.28 -19.92
CA GLU A 745 -7.12 -27.71 -19.99
C GLU A 745 -6.57 -28.49 -18.78
N GLY A 746 -7.33 -29.48 -18.31
CA GLY A 746 -6.99 -30.31 -17.16
C GLY A 746 -7.53 -29.75 -15.84
N SER A 747 -6.92 -30.12 -14.73
CA SER A 747 -7.23 -29.59 -13.40
C SER A 747 -5.95 -29.31 -12.61
N VAL A 748 -6.05 -28.44 -11.60
CA VAL A 748 -4.89 -28.02 -10.80
C VAL A 748 -4.12 -29.17 -10.17
N ALA A 749 -4.81 -30.27 -9.82
CA ALA A 749 -4.19 -31.47 -9.24
C ALA A 749 -3.26 -32.21 -10.21
N ASN A 750 -3.34 -31.98 -11.53
CA ASN A 750 -2.41 -32.62 -12.48
C ASN A 750 -0.95 -32.22 -12.20
N GLN A 751 -0.69 -31.00 -11.70
CA GLN A 751 0.68 -30.54 -11.44
C GLN A 751 1.38 -31.26 -10.27
N ASP A 752 0.63 -32.05 -9.47
CA ASP A 752 1.22 -32.97 -8.48
C ASP A 752 2.08 -34.05 -9.14
N ALA A 753 1.75 -34.50 -10.37
CA ALA A 753 2.56 -35.48 -11.09
C ALA A 753 3.96 -34.93 -11.40
N PHE A 754 4.04 -33.65 -11.79
CA PHE A 754 5.31 -32.97 -11.94
C PHE A 754 6.06 -32.82 -10.61
N HIS A 755 5.36 -32.42 -9.53
CA HIS A 755 6.00 -32.26 -8.22
C HIS A 755 6.53 -33.58 -7.65
N GLN A 756 5.81 -34.70 -7.86
CA GLN A 756 6.25 -36.04 -7.45
C GLN A 756 7.52 -36.48 -8.22
N ALA A 757 7.61 -36.17 -9.52
CA ALA A 757 8.81 -36.44 -10.31
C ALA A 757 9.99 -35.51 -9.96
N PHE A 758 9.72 -34.24 -9.63
CA PHE A 758 10.72 -33.19 -9.43
C PHE A 758 10.45 -32.29 -8.20
N PRO A 759 10.48 -32.82 -6.97
CA PRO A 759 10.05 -32.08 -5.77
C PRO A 759 10.95 -30.89 -5.41
N SER A 760 12.17 -30.82 -5.98
CA SER A 760 13.09 -29.69 -5.84
C SER A 760 12.91 -28.59 -6.89
N LYS A 761 12.03 -28.79 -7.89
CA LYS A 761 11.72 -27.79 -8.92
C LYS A 761 10.51 -26.95 -8.49
N SER A 762 10.57 -25.66 -8.83
CA SER A 762 9.45 -24.76 -8.56
C SER A 762 8.32 -24.99 -9.55
N ILE A 763 7.09 -24.93 -9.07
CA ILE A 763 5.90 -24.77 -9.92
C ILE A 763 5.50 -23.30 -9.91
N TYR A 764 5.11 -22.78 -11.06
CA TYR A 764 4.51 -21.45 -11.20
C TYR A 764 3.21 -21.59 -11.97
N PHE A 765 2.11 -21.05 -11.45
CA PHE A 765 0.92 -20.80 -12.26
C PHE A 765 1.10 -19.43 -12.93
N THR A 766 1.16 -19.42 -14.27
CA THR A 766 1.66 -18.29 -15.06
C THR A 766 0.63 -17.64 -15.97
N GLU A 767 -0.49 -18.31 -16.26
CA GLU A 767 -1.55 -17.74 -17.10
C GLU A 767 -2.93 -18.38 -16.90
N CYS A 768 -3.96 -17.56 -17.00
CA CYS A 768 -5.36 -17.97 -17.11
C CYS A 768 -6.21 -16.79 -17.57
N ALA A 769 -7.29 -17.02 -18.29
CA ALA A 769 -8.19 -15.95 -18.73
C ALA A 769 -9.50 -15.95 -17.94
N GLY A 770 -10.04 -14.74 -17.74
CA GLY A 770 -11.45 -14.57 -17.43
C GLY A 770 -12.33 -14.76 -18.66
N THR A 771 -13.64 -14.99 -18.48
CA THR A 771 -14.60 -15.07 -19.59
C THR A 771 -15.61 -13.93 -19.49
N VAL A 772 -15.81 -13.17 -20.57
CA VAL A 772 -16.86 -12.15 -20.61
C VAL A 772 -18.23 -12.83 -20.60
N GLY A 773 -19.06 -12.49 -19.61
CA GLY A 773 -20.42 -13.03 -19.46
C GLY A 773 -20.57 -14.25 -18.53
N SER A 774 -19.49 -14.76 -17.92
CA SER A 774 -19.56 -15.81 -16.89
C SER A 774 -20.15 -15.29 -15.56
N ASP A 775 -20.74 -16.19 -14.77
CA ASP A 775 -21.30 -15.85 -13.47
C ASP A 775 -20.22 -15.42 -12.46
N TRP A 776 -20.53 -14.34 -11.73
CA TRP A 776 -19.71 -13.80 -10.65
C TRP A 776 -19.40 -14.83 -9.57
N TRP A 777 -20.41 -15.52 -9.04
CA TRP A 777 -20.22 -16.30 -7.83
C TRP A 777 -19.58 -17.67 -8.10
N SER A 778 -19.95 -18.29 -9.20
CA SER A 778 -19.35 -19.52 -9.71
C SER A 778 -17.84 -19.34 -9.96
N ASP A 779 -17.45 -18.27 -10.65
CA ASP A 779 -16.05 -17.93 -10.89
C ASP A 779 -15.31 -17.57 -9.59
N MET A 780 -15.91 -16.79 -8.69
CA MET A 780 -15.30 -16.43 -7.40
C MET A 780 -14.99 -17.66 -6.55
N LYS A 781 -15.85 -18.68 -6.58
CA LYS A 781 -15.60 -19.99 -5.96
C LYS A 781 -14.47 -20.73 -6.69
N TRP A 782 -14.56 -20.87 -8.01
CA TRP A 782 -13.59 -21.61 -8.82
C TRP A 782 -12.17 -21.02 -8.74
N TYR A 783 -12.02 -19.70 -8.82
CA TYR A 783 -10.73 -19.02 -8.76
C TYR A 783 -10.04 -19.20 -7.41
N ILE A 784 -10.78 -19.12 -6.29
CA ILE A 784 -10.18 -19.42 -4.97
C ILE A 784 -9.79 -20.89 -4.88
N ASP A 785 -10.69 -21.79 -5.25
CA ASP A 785 -10.53 -23.23 -5.08
C ASP A 785 -9.41 -23.82 -5.95
N ASN A 786 -9.24 -23.31 -7.18
CA ASN A 786 -8.31 -23.83 -8.19
C ASN A 786 -7.07 -22.93 -8.38
N LEU A 787 -7.21 -21.60 -8.43
CA LEU A 787 -6.08 -20.72 -8.77
C LEU A 787 -5.36 -20.17 -7.54
N TRP A 788 -6.08 -19.58 -6.58
CA TRP A 788 -5.46 -18.78 -5.52
C TRP A 788 -5.13 -19.54 -4.24
N ILE A 789 -5.91 -20.57 -3.90
CA ILE A 789 -5.59 -21.52 -2.84
C ILE A 789 -5.20 -22.87 -3.49
N GLY A 790 -5.96 -23.34 -4.47
CA GLY A 790 -5.69 -24.59 -5.21
C GLY A 790 -4.28 -24.72 -5.74
N SER A 791 -3.82 -23.80 -6.58
CA SER A 791 -2.48 -23.94 -7.18
C SER A 791 -1.38 -23.94 -6.12
N LEU A 792 -1.55 -23.19 -5.03
CA LEU A 792 -0.60 -23.18 -3.91
C LEU A 792 -0.66 -24.46 -3.09
N ASP A 793 -1.84 -25.10 -2.98
CA ASP A 793 -1.94 -26.41 -2.35
C ASP A 793 -1.15 -27.46 -3.12
N HIS A 794 -1.30 -27.43 -4.44
CA HIS A 794 -0.52 -28.18 -5.43
C HIS A 794 0.82 -27.50 -5.76
N TYR A 795 1.51 -26.96 -4.75
CA TYR A 795 2.92 -26.52 -4.79
C TYR A 795 3.31 -25.31 -5.66
N SER A 796 2.36 -24.62 -6.33
CA SER A 796 2.64 -23.38 -7.08
C SER A 796 3.17 -22.27 -6.18
N LYS A 797 4.10 -21.48 -6.72
CA LYS A 797 4.65 -20.29 -6.08
C LYS A 797 3.97 -18.99 -6.53
N SER A 798 3.07 -19.02 -7.52
CA SER A 798 2.44 -17.82 -8.09
C SER A 798 0.97 -18.01 -8.43
N GLY A 799 0.29 -16.88 -8.69
CA GLY A 799 -1.01 -16.86 -9.35
C GLY A 799 -1.11 -15.67 -10.30
N LEU A 800 -1.10 -15.90 -11.61
CA LEU A 800 -1.15 -14.86 -12.65
C LEU A 800 -2.36 -15.06 -13.58
N MET A 801 -3.08 -13.98 -13.88
CA MET A 801 -4.08 -13.96 -14.97
C MET A 801 -3.48 -13.42 -16.28
N TRP A 802 -4.26 -13.49 -17.35
CA TRP A 802 -3.88 -13.07 -18.69
C TRP A 802 -3.72 -11.55 -18.76
N ASN A 803 -4.73 -10.82 -19.24
CA ASN A 803 -4.63 -9.37 -19.39
C ASN A 803 -4.87 -8.64 -18.04
N ILE A 804 -3.96 -7.72 -17.68
CA ILE A 804 -4.15 -6.81 -16.53
C ILE A 804 -5.31 -5.82 -16.78
N ALA A 805 -5.51 -5.36 -18.01
CA ALA A 805 -6.60 -4.46 -18.39
C ALA A 805 -7.05 -4.68 -19.84
N LEU A 806 -8.35 -4.58 -20.10
CA LEU A 806 -8.98 -4.53 -21.43
C LEU A 806 -10.21 -3.59 -21.36
N ASP A 807 -10.92 -3.39 -22.46
CA ASP A 807 -12.29 -2.89 -22.42
C ASP A 807 -13.28 -3.97 -21.93
N GLY A 808 -14.54 -3.59 -21.70
CA GLY A 808 -15.59 -4.51 -21.28
C GLY A 808 -15.98 -5.61 -22.29
N ASN A 809 -15.44 -5.57 -23.51
CA ASN A 809 -15.65 -6.56 -24.57
C ASN A 809 -14.43 -7.47 -24.76
N GLY A 810 -13.39 -7.36 -23.92
CA GLY A 810 -12.14 -8.11 -24.07
C GLY A 810 -11.22 -7.59 -25.19
N ASN A 811 -11.30 -6.30 -25.51
CA ASN A 811 -10.54 -5.65 -26.58
C ASN A 811 -9.55 -4.59 -26.05
N PRO A 812 -8.54 -4.17 -26.85
CA PRO A 812 -8.23 -4.64 -28.21
C PRO A 812 -7.56 -6.02 -28.22
N LYS A 813 -7.79 -6.80 -29.27
CA LYS A 813 -6.98 -7.98 -29.61
C LYS A 813 -6.34 -7.85 -30.99
N LEU A 814 -5.38 -8.70 -31.32
CA LEU A 814 -4.70 -8.71 -32.61
C LEU A 814 -5.72 -8.89 -33.76
N PRO A 815 -5.71 -8.03 -34.79
CA PRO A 815 -6.63 -8.14 -35.93
C PRO A 815 -6.54 -9.52 -36.61
N GLY A 816 -7.71 -10.16 -36.77
CA GLY A 816 -7.84 -11.51 -37.34
C GLY A 816 -7.50 -12.66 -36.38
N SER A 817 -7.13 -12.40 -35.12
CA SER A 817 -6.91 -13.46 -34.12
C SER A 817 -8.21 -14.17 -33.72
N ASN A 818 -8.21 -15.49 -33.74
CA ASN A 818 -9.27 -16.33 -33.17
C ASN A 818 -9.05 -16.67 -31.69
N SER A 819 -8.02 -16.11 -31.04
CA SER A 819 -7.85 -16.19 -29.58
C SER A 819 -9.07 -15.61 -28.84
N CYS A 820 -9.27 -16.08 -27.61
CA CYS A 820 -10.30 -15.62 -26.69
C CYS A 820 -11.70 -15.65 -27.32
N GLN A 821 -12.22 -16.84 -27.60
CA GLN A 821 -13.59 -17.07 -28.07
C GLN A 821 -14.23 -18.14 -27.14
N PRO A 822 -15.13 -17.78 -26.21
CA PRO A 822 -15.69 -16.45 -25.95
C PRO A 822 -14.66 -15.39 -25.49
N PRO A 823 -14.96 -14.08 -25.60
CA PRO A 823 -14.02 -13.00 -25.29
C PRO A 823 -13.45 -13.08 -23.87
N CYS A 824 -12.14 -12.83 -23.74
CA CYS A 824 -11.46 -12.89 -22.47
C CYS A 824 -11.72 -11.64 -21.63
N ARG A 825 -12.00 -11.84 -20.34
CA ARG A 825 -12.10 -10.78 -19.33
C ARG A 825 -10.75 -10.58 -18.64
N ALA A 826 -10.36 -9.32 -18.49
CA ALA A 826 -9.12 -8.92 -17.81
C ALA A 826 -9.32 -8.83 -16.29
N LEU A 827 -8.25 -8.55 -15.53
CA LEU A 827 -8.38 -8.16 -14.12
C LEU A 827 -9.26 -6.89 -13.94
N VAL A 828 -9.21 -5.98 -14.92
CA VAL A 828 -9.87 -4.67 -14.90
C VAL A 828 -10.46 -4.36 -16.27
N ASN A 829 -11.71 -3.91 -16.29
CA ASN A 829 -12.32 -3.30 -17.46
C ASN A 829 -12.11 -1.78 -17.42
N VAL A 830 -11.71 -1.18 -18.54
CA VAL A 830 -11.54 0.27 -18.71
C VAL A 830 -12.51 0.75 -19.78
N ASN A 831 -13.38 1.69 -19.42
CA ASN A 831 -14.45 2.17 -20.28
C ASN A 831 -13.98 3.31 -21.20
N SER A 832 -14.80 3.66 -22.21
CA SER A 832 -14.52 4.71 -23.20
C SER A 832 -14.50 6.13 -22.61
N ASP A 833 -15.25 6.36 -21.53
CA ASP A 833 -15.33 7.62 -20.76
C ASP A 833 -14.14 7.87 -19.80
N GLY A 834 -13.29 6.85 -19.56
CA GLY A 834 -12.22 6.92 -18.56
C GLY A 834 -12.64 6.52 -17.14
N SER A 835 -13.82 5.91 -16.97
CA SER A 835 -14.14 5.07 -15.80
C SER A 835 -13.53 3.66 -15.94
N TYR A 836 -13.54 2.88 -14.86
CA TYR A 836 -13.05 1.50 -14.84
C TYR A 836 -13.79 0.67 -13.78
N SER A 837 -13.74 -0.66 -13.89
CA SER A 837 -14.25 -1.59 -12.89
C SER A 837 -13.33 -2.81 -12.71
N TYR A 838 -13.32 -3.36 -11.50
CA TYR A 838 -12.61 -4.60 -11.17
C TYR A 838 -13.50 -5.81 -11.44
N ASN A 839 -12.94 -6.88 -12.01
CA ASN A 839 -13.67 -8.12 -12.25
C ASN A 839 -13.38 -9.17 -11.15
N GLN A 840 -14.13 -10.29 -11.15
CA GLN A 840 -14.01 -11.34 -10.12
C GLN A 840 -12.59 -11.92 -9.99
N GLU A 841 -11.83 -11.97 -11.08
CA GLU A 841 -10.43 -12.37 -11.16
C GLU A 841 -9.56 -11.54 -10.20
N PHE A 842 -9.67 -10.22 -10.29
CA PHE A 842 -8.91 -9.30 -9.44
C PHE A 842 -9.39 -9.35 -8.00
N ILE A 843 -10.71 -9.30 -7.79
CA ILE A 843 -11.29 -9.22 -6.43
C ILE A 843 -10.97 -10.49 -5.63
N SER A 844 -11.06 -11.68 -6.24
CA SER A 844 -10.65 -12.92 -5.58
C SER A 844 -9.13 -13.01 -5.35
N MET A 845 -8.31 -12.62 -6.34
CA MET A 845 -6.85 -12.64 -6.21
C MET A 845 -6.33 -11.66 -5.14
N ALA A 846 -6.95 -10.49 -5.01
CA ALA A 846 -6.54 -9.44 -4.08
C ALA A 846 -6.50 -9.94 -2.62
N HIS A 847 -7.41 -10.86 -2.24
CA HIS A 847 -7.44 -11.48 -0.92
C HIS A 847 -6.17 -12.27 -0.58
N VAL A 848 -5.59 -13.01 -1.54
CA VAL A 848 -4.38 -13.82 -1.34
C VAL A 848 -3.11 -13.01 -1.60
N ALA A 849 -3.13 -12.07 -2.56
CA ALA A 849 -2.08 -11.08 -2.74
C ALA A 849 -1.82 -10.30 -1.43
N LYS A 850 -2.88 -9.76 -0.81
CA LYS A 850 -2.78 -8.97 0.43
C LYS A 850 -2.24 -9.79 1.61
N ALA A 851 -2.66 -11.06 1.71
CA ALA A 851 -2.19 -12.00 2.73
C ALA A 851 -0.68 -12.32 2.63
N THR A 852 -0.06 -12.14 1.46
CA THR A 852 1.30 -12.61 1.14
C THR A 852 2.32 -11.49 0.88
N ILE A 853 1.91 -10.20 0.88
CA ILE A 853 2.83 -9.05 0.72
C ILE A 853 3.96 -9.11 1.77
N PRO A 854 5.25 -9.03 1.41
CA PRO A 854 6.35 -8.95 2.36
C PRO A 854 6.20 -7.71 3.28
N LYS A 855 6.20 -7.92 4.60
CA LYS A 855 5.88 -6.87 5.58
C LYS A 855 6.91 -5.72 5.57
N ASP A 856 8.19 -6.05 5.45
CA ASP A 856 9.29 -5.08 5.50
C ASP A 856 9.84 -4.74 4.10
N PRO A 857 10.37 -3.51 3.87
CA PRO A 857 11.06 -3.16 2.63
C PRO A 857 12.31 -4.03 2.38
N GLY A 858 12.22 -4.95 1.41
CA GLY A 858 13.25 -5.96 1.16
C GLY A 858 13.24 -7.14 2.14
N GLY A 859 12.16 -7.29 2.93
CA GLY A 859 11.91 -8.47 3.75
C GLY A 859 11.58 -9.72 2.91
N PRO A 860 11.62 -10.91 3.54
CA PRO A 860 11.37 -12.19 2.86
C PRO A 860 9.93 -12.29 2.34
N SER A 861 9.75 -13.04 1.24
CA SER A 861 8.42 -13.37 0.74
C SER A 861 7.66 -14.26 1.72
N ALA A 862 6.33 -14.23 1.67
CA ALA A 862 5.50 -15.12 2.49
C ALA A 862 5.73 -16.59 2.10
N LYS A 863 5.45 -17.51 3.03
CA LYS A 863 5.47 -18.96 2.83
C LYS A 863 4.08 -19.52 3.13
N ARG A 864 3.63 -20.52 2.38
CA ARG A 864 2.40 -21.28 2.69
C ARG A 864 2.59 -22.07 3.99
N LEU A 865 1.52 -22.15 4.80
CA LEU A 865 1.44 -22.98 6.00
C LEU A 865 0.43 -24.12 5.81
N GLY A 866 0.61 -25.20 6.58
CA GLY A 866 -0.38 -26.25 6.73
C GLY A 866 -1.65 -25.76 7.42
N VAL A 867 -2.80 -26.23 6.94
CA VAL A 867 -4.12 -26.01 7.54
C VAL A 867 -4.85 -27.35 7.63
N SER A 868 -5.51 -27.61 8.74
CA SER A 868 -6.47 -28.72 8.87
C SER A 868 -7.82 -28.23 9.36
N LEU A 869 -8.88 -28.80 8.79
CA LEU A 869 -10.28 -28.47 9.09
C LEU A 869 -10.92 -29.63 9.86
N SER A 870 -11.76 -29.32 10.84
CA SER A 870 -12.57 -30.32 11.54
C SER A 870 -13.94 -29.74 11.96
N GLY A 871 -14.89 -30.62 12.25
CA GLY A 871 -16.30 -30.24 12.51
C GLY A 871 -17.21 -30.46 11.30
N SER A 872 -18.52 -30.36 11.54
CA SER A 872 -19.61 -30.64 10.58
C SER A 872 -19.65 -29.69 9.38
N LEU A 873 -19.07 -28.49 9.50
CA LEU A 873 -18.97 -27.48 8.44
C LEU A 873 -17.57 -27.38 7.80
N GLY A 874 -16.73 -28.40 7.94
CA GLY A 874 -15.43 -28.49 7.24
C GLY A 874 -15.55 -28.35 5.72
N TRP A 875 -16.62 -28.90 5.13
CA TRP A 875 -16.91 -28.81 3.69
C TRP A 875 -17.32 -27.39 3.22
N ALA A 876 -17.74 -26.52 4.15
CA ALA A 876 -18.36 -25.23 3.84
C ALA A 876 -17.34 -24.12 3.54
N VAL A 877 -16.04 -24.41 3.66
CA VAL A 877 -14.97 -23.43 3.48
C VAL A 877 -13.80 -23.94 2.63
N ARG A 878 -13.13 -23.01 1.95
CA ARG A 878 -11.80 -23.20 1.37
C ARG A 878 -10.83 -22.26 2.07
N VAL A 879 -9.70 -22.78 2.56
CA VAL A 879 -8.80 -22.06 3.48
C VAL A 879 -7.35 -22.15 3.05
N GLY A 880 -6.64 -21.03 3.09
CA GLY A 880 -5.19 -20.94 2.90
C GLY A 880 -4.55 -20.08 3.99
N ALA A 881 -3.43 -20.55 4.55
CA ALA A 881 -2.69 -19.83 5.59
C ALA A 881 -1.25 -19.54 5.16
N PHE A 882 -0.69 -18.45 5.66
CA PHE A 882 0.62 -17.95 5.27
C PHE A 882 1.38 -17.36 6.46
N VAL A 883 2.70 -17.51 6.47
CA VAL A 883 3.60 -16.75 7.36
C VAL A 883 4.41 -15.75 6.54
N THR A 884 4.55 -14.53 7.04
CA THR A 884 5.43 -13.49 6.49
C THR A 884 6.43 -13.07 7.56
N ASP A 885 7.66 -13.53 7.41
CA ASP A 885 8.74 -13.25 8.37
C ASP A 885 9.21 -11.80 8.31
N ARG A 886 9.85 -11.35 9.38
CA ARG A 886 10.31 -9.96 9.55
C ARG A 886 11.81 -9.83 9.29
N SER A 887 12.24 -8.68 8.78
CA SER A 887 13.66 -8.40 8.55
C SER A 887 14.44 -7.96 9.80
N GLY A 888 13.75 -7.76 10.93
CA GLY A 888 14.33 -7.40 12.22
C GLY A 888 14.34 -8.57 13.20
N SER A 889 15.47 -8.86 13.84
CA SER A 889 15.59 -9.95 14.80
C SER A 889 14.72 -9.72 16.05
N GLY A 890 13.76 -10.61 16.28
CA GLY A 890 12.84 -10.56 17.42
C GLY A 890 11.53 -9.81 17.17
N GLU A 891 11.27 -9.33 15.95
CA GLU A 891 9.93 -8.89 15.54
C GLU A 891 9.05 -10.13 15.24
N PRO A 892 7.79 -10.20 15.72
CA PRO A 892 6.91 -11.34 15.46
C PRO A 892 6.51 -11.41 13.98
N SER A 893 6.44 -12.64 13.44
CA SER A 893 6.04 -12.89 12.07
C SER A 893 4.54 -12.60 11.88
N ARG A 894 4.15 -12.10 10.72
CA ARG A 894 2.72 -11.92 10.40
C ARG A 894 2.16 -13.26 9.93
N TYR A 895 1.13 -13.74 10.61
CA TYR A 895 0.36 -14.91 10.21
C TYR A 895 -0.93 -14.45 9.55
N SER A 896 -1.15 -14.86 8.31
CA SER A 896 -2.30 -14.48 7.49
C SER A 896 -3.19 -15.68 7.21
N LEU A 897 -4.50 -15.48 7.20
CA LEU A 897 -5.50 -16.48 6.84
C LEU A 897 -6.44 -15.92 5.77
N VAL A 898 -6.72 -16.71 4.73
CA VAL A 898 -7.74 -16.44 3.72
C VAL A 898 -8.76 -17.57 3.76
N VAL A 899 -10.03 -17.21 3.90
CA VAL A 899 -11.17 -18.15 3.99
C VAL A 899 -12.24 -17.73 3.01
N MET A 900 -12.55 -18.59 2.04
CA MET A 900 -13.82 -18.54 1.33
C MET A 900 -14.84 -19.35 2.13
N ASN A 901 -15.96 -18.76 2.52
CA ASN A 901 -17.17 -19.49 2.91
C ASN A 901 -18.08 -19.55 1.68
N TRP A 902 -18.36 -20.76 1.20
CA TRP A 902 -19.20 -21.02 0.03
C TRP A 902 -20.53 -21.72 0.37
N ASN A 903 -20.98 -21.62 1.62
CA ASN A 903 -22.26 -22.18 2.07
C ASN A 903 -23.47 -21.38 1.55
N ASP A 904 -23.72 -21.48 0.24
CA ASP A 904 -24.81 -20.83 -0.48
C ASP A 904 -26.10 -21.69 -0.57
N GLY A 905 -26.14 -22.83 0.13
CA GLY A 905 -27.24 -23.80 0.11
C GLY A 905 -27.12 -24.86 -1.01
N GLY A 906 -26.27 -24.64 -2.01
CA GLY A 906 -25.97 -25.61 -3.06
C GLY A 906 -27.20 -26.10 -3.82
N SER A 907 -27.32 -27.42 -4.00
CA SER A 907 -28.44 -28.05 -4.72
C SER A 907 -29.81 -27.93 -4.04
N ASN A 908 -29.85 -27.52 -2.78
CA ASN A 908 -31.08 -27.56 -1.96
C ASN A 908 -31.85 -26.21 -1.97
N GLY A 909 -31.42 -25.27 -2.83
CA GLY A 909 -31.96 -23.92 -2.92
C GLY A 909 -31.01 -22.87 -2.37
N TRP A 910 -31.10 -21.66 -2.91
CA TRP A 910 -30.20 -20.55 -2.57
C TRP A 910 -30.45 -20.05 -1.14
N ASN A 911 -29.55 -20.38 -0.22
CA ASN A 911 -29.61 -20.00 1.20
C ASN A 911 -28.21 -19.73 1.77
N PRO A 912 -27.66 -18.50 1.61
CA PRO A 912 -26.33 -18.15 2.09
C PRO A 912 -26.21 -18.08 3.62
N VAL A 913 -25.56 -19.06 4.23
CA VAL A 913 -25.39 -19.19 5.70
C VAL A 913 -23.97 -18.80 6.15
N PRO A 914 -23.82 -17.78 7.03
CA PRO A 914 -22.53 -17.47 7.65
C PRO A 914 -22.03 -18.61 8.54
N VAL A 915 -20.76 -19.00 8.39
CA VAL A 915 -20.15 -20.11 9.15
C VAL A 915 -19.42 -19.55 10.37
N LYS A 916 -19.90 -19.91 11.58
CA LYS A 916 -19.19 -19.66 12.84
C LYS A 916 -18.05 -20.67 12.97
N ALA A 917 -16.84 -20.18 13.21
CA ALA A 917 -15.65 -21.02 13.27
C ALA A 917 -14.69 -20.64 14.41
N THR A 918 -13.96 -21.64 14.89
CA THR A 918 -12.86 -21.52 15.84
C THR A 918 -11.53 -21.60 15.09
N ILE A 919 -10.75 -20.51 15.08
CA ILE A 919 -9.40 -20.47 14.52
C ILE A 919 -8.44 -20.94 15.63
N ASN A 920 -7.75 -22.07 15.43
CA ASN A 920 -6.77 -22.61 16.36
C ASN A 920 -5.35 -22.38 15.85
N PHE A 921 -4.49 -21.77 16.68
CA PHE A 921 -3.09 -21.52 16.36
C PHE A 921 -2.25 -21.65 17.64
N ARG A 922 -1.14 -22.40 17.58
CA ARG A 922 -0.28 -22.74 18.75
C ARG A 922 -1.06 -23.14 20.03
N GLY A 923 -2.18 -23.83 19.87
CA GLY A 923 -3.05 -24.27 20.97
C GLY A 923 -4.06 -23.24 21.49
N MET A 924 -3.88 -21.95 21.20
CA MET A 924 -4.87 -20.91 21.52
C MET A 924 -5.99 -20.85 20.47
N GLN A 925 -7.10 -20.21 20.83
CA GLN A 925 -8.32 -20.18 20.00
C GLN A 925 -8.89 -18.76 19.88
N ALA A 926 -9.21 -18.35 18.66
CA ALA A 926 -10.05 -17.18 18.35
C ALA A 926 -11.39 -17.66 17.74
N SER A 927 -12.46 -16.88 17.87
CA SER A 927 -13.76 -17.17 17.24
C SER A 927 -14.13 -16.11 16.23
N TYR A 928 -14.63 -16.52 15.07
CA TYR A 928 -15.09 -15.63 14.01
C TYR A 928 -16.36 -16.16 13.33
N ILE A 929 -17.11 -15.29 12.65
CA ILE A 929 -18.26 -15.66 11.82
C ILE A 929 -17.96 -15.22 10.40
N PHE A 930 -17.66 -16.19 9.54
CA PHE A 930 -17.34 -15.95 8.13
C PHE A 930 -18.63 -15.75 7.32
N PRO A 931 -18.91 -14.54 6.78
CA PRO A 931 -20.02 -14.36 5.85
C PRO A 931 -19.75 -15.14 4.56
N VAL A 932 -20.80 -15.52 3.83
CA VAL A 932 -20.65 -16.20 2.53
C VAL A 932 -19.97 -15.23 1.54
N GLY A 933 -18.79 -15.63 1.06
CA GLY A 933 -17.80 -14.72 0.52
C GLY A 933 -16.38 -15.04 0.97
N ILE A 934 -15.42 -14.20 0.60
CA ILE A 934 -14.01 -14.33 0.96
C ILE A 934 -13.68 -13.38 2.11
N THR A 935 -12.99 -13.88 3.13
CA THR A 935 -12.42 -13.09 4.23
C THR A 935 -10.91 -13.30 4.30
N THR A 936 -10.13 -12.22 4.28
CA THR A 936 -8.69 -12.22 4.63
C THR A 936 -8.49 -11.56 5.97
N MET A 937 -7.63 -12.10 6.81
CA MET A 937 -7.29 -11.57 8.14
C MET A 937 -5.85 -11.92 8.53
N TRP A 938 -5.28 -11.22 9.52
CA TRP A 938 -3.96 -11.56 10.04
C TRP A 938 -3.74 -11.17 11.52
N TRP A 939 -2.77 -11.83 12.14
CA TRP A 939 -2.24 -11.56 13.48
C TRP A 939 -0.70 -11.63 13.47
N TYR A 940 -0.07 -11.42 14.62
CA TYR A 940 1.39 -11.52 14.80
C TYR A 940 1.69 -12.50 15.94
N ALA A 941 2.73 -13.33 15.77
CA ALA A 941 3.16 -14.34 16.74
C ALA A 941 4.64 -14.75 16.56
#